data_AF-A0A2E1H6I9-F1
#
_entry.id   AF-A0A2E1H6I9-F1
#
_cell.length_a   1.000
_cell.length_b   1.000
_cell.length_c   1.000
_cell.angle_alpha   90.00
_cell.angle_beta   90.00
_cell.angle_gamma   90.00
#
_symmetry.space_group_name_H-M   'P 1'
#
loop_
_entity.id
_entity.type
_entity.pdbx_description
1 polymer ?
#
loop_
_entity_poly.entity_id
_entity_poly.type
_entity_poly.pdbx_seq_one_letter_code
_entity_poly.pdbx_strand_id
1 'polypeptide(L)'
;GDAIINGEIDASGYDANAADGLTFRPDVVVLGAEGACGGGRGGDASSTLDYSTQLGDDGMGPFGSAFGGGSGGEGGYQQDRSPAAIGGGAVLIGAEFLVAGGGGGGGFALTRTDAVFWDEWPSSSLPSTYDNSGPDLRGDRHTIFDTTIDPDTYFLGAEDGMRGSSVGANQIDTGMFPQAVRGYLDNGQDLGALDTIIFDPAQTGGSINDDEVYGLAVSGPDGGRGGASVFSSIDPEFGTANDFYGERFFWDGTGASPVTVTGELLAPYAGSGGGGSGDLQTLIRYIDDGTGFQPLPLSGHYPDSAFPHGNTQRYFRGAGGGGGGGQIQIHVIGHIVLGSSAVLKVNGGNGAGGDSTSGGSLDGSTTQVSGSGGGSGGHLILSSASGLNLSEINVGTALNPGNPNTFFDNTIPNYVMQAIGGRRGWSASKLAANFPVSENAPNNYDGNGSFHAGRGGAGASGVIQIHIPDPVTDIAYHGDVDAAFKQYVTLENLDNPVVSDRQDQVLALYAMPVPFTLMPFFSPKSQVQSVWIDTGLANLRQPSNGSGIFPDYGATGDLNFAGIDALGYVESDVATATVIQLTPVTGGAASDFTIDASGFSVTIDLTSLIIADSWKFNPKLLIGCDFTTADAAHEIVSADLASNGDLVLATLVADGEIIDDGSAFVIYNKFFGVSSGDIKDKLPPSSSVRIQFQGADGVSQEGLEPDAATLTSWTGENGTTFDDLDGKRFIRYRVSFDIDALSQGGFNGLSRPALGYIKIPYAW
;
A
#
# COMPACT_ATOMS: atom_id res chain seq x y z
N GLY A 1 6.46 0.87 19.78
CA GLY A 1 7.91 0.56 19.77
C GLY A 1 8.45 0.95 18.43
N ASP A 2 9.73 0.69 18.21
CA ASP A 2 10.19 0.30 16.88
C ASP A 2 9.61 -1.08 16.52
N ALA A 3 9.49 -1.38 15.23
CA ALA A 3 9.15 -2.70 14.72
C ALA A 3 10.36 -3.26 13.98
N ILE A 4 10.89 -4.38 14.46
CA ILE A 4 12.09 -5.01 13.89
C ILE A 4 11.68 -6.27 13.13
N ILE A 5 12.05 -6.33 11.86
CA ILE A 5 11.75 -7.46 10.96
C ILE A 5 13.09 -8.08 10.54
N ASN A 6 13.33 -9.31 10.98
CA ASN A 6 14.58 -10.05 10.73
C ASN A 6 14.34 -11.34 9.94
N GLY A 7 13.22 -11.43 9.23
CA GLY A 7 12.83 -12.62 8.49
C GLY A 7 11.73 -12.29 7.50
N GLU A 8 10.99 -13.32 7.09
CA GLU A 8 10.00 -13.20 6.01
C GLU A 8 8.58 -12.99 6.54
N ILE A 9 7.89 -12.00 5.97
CA ILE A 9 6.43 -11.84 6.04
C ILE A 9 5.91 -11.99 4.62
N ASP A 10 5.22 -13.09 4.36
CA ASP A 10 4.72 -13.44 3.03
C ASP A 10 3.19 -13.50 3.05
N ALA A 11 2.60 -12.67 2.19
CA ALA A 11 1.18 -12.62 1.89
C ALA A 11 0.94 -12.75 0.38
N SER A 12 1.83 -13.44 -0.34
CA SER A 12 1.73 -13.68 -1.77
C SER A 12 0.61 -14.66 -2.11
N GLY A 13 -0.01 -14.48 -3.27
CA GLY A 13 -1.00 -15.41 -3.82
C GLY A 13 -0.37 -16.75 -4.19
N TYR A 14 -1.17 -17.81 -4.18
CA TYR A 14 -0.69 -19.14 -4.54
C TYR A 14 -0.56 -19.31 -6.06
N ASP A 15 0.44 -20.07 -6.49
CA ASP A 15 0.61 -20.45 -7.89
C ASP A 15 -0.54 -21.36 -8.37
N ALA A 16 -0.91 -21.18 -9.63
CA ALA A 16 -1.86 -22.02 -10.35
C ALA A 16 -1.41 -23.48 -10.40
N ASN A 17 -2.38 -24.40 -10.32
CA ASN A 17 -2.12 -25.82 -10.52
C ASN A 17 -2.15 -26.17 -12.01
N ALA A 18 -1.11 -26.85 -12.48
CA ALA A 18 -1.13 -27.49 -13.79
C ALA A 18 -2.11 -28.67 -13.80
N ALA A 19 -2.73 -28.90 -14.95
CA ALA A 19 -3.56 -30.08 -15.18
C ALA A 19 -2.64 -31.28 -15.51
N ASP A 20 -2.13 -31.99 -14.50
CA ASP A 20 -1.24 -33.13 -14.73
C ASP A 20 -2.02 -34.44 -14.95
N GLY A 21 -1.93 -34.99 -16.18
CA GLY A 21 -2.09 -36.42 -16.43
C GLY A 21 -3.50 -37.02 -16.34
N LEU A 22 -4.57 -36.22 -16.42
CA LEU A 22 -5.95 -36.72 -16.49
C LEU A 22 -6.61 -36.40 -17.85
N THR A 23 -5.86 -36.57 -18.95
CA THR A 23 -6.44 -36.59 -20.29
C THR A 23 -7.64 -37.54 -20.28
N PHE A 24 -8.77 -37.13 -20.89
CA PHE A 24 -10.03 -37.89 -20.91
C PHE A 24 -10.86 -37.91 -19.59
N ARG A 25 -10.61 -37.00 -18.63
CA ARG A 25 -11.46 -36.81 -17.43
C ARG A 25 -12.15 -35.44 -17.41
N PRO A 26 -13.20 -35.25 -18.23
CA PRO A 26 -13.98 -34.01 -18.24
C PRO A 26 -14.88 -33.85 -16.99
N ASP A 27 -14.92 -34.84 -16.11
CA ASP A 27 -15.62 -34.81 -14.82
C ASP A 27 -14.83 -34.14 -13.69
N VAL A 28 -13.58 -33.70 -13.95
CA VAL A 28 -12.69 -33.14 -12.93
C VAL A 28 -12.24 -31.73 -13.29
N VAL A 29 -12.79 -30.75 -12.56
CA VAL A 29 -12.43 -29.32 -12.64
C VAL A 29 -11.05 -29.08 -12.03
N VAL A 30 -10.21 -28.27 -12.69
CA VAL A 30 -8.96 -27.77 -12.11
C VAL A 30 -9.26 -26.43 -11.44
N LEU A 31 -9.14 -26.43 -10.12
CA LEU A 31 -9.42 -25.24 -9.32
C LEU A 31 -8.33 -24.19 -9.51
N GLY A 32 -8.74 -22.94 -9.67
CA GLY A 32 -7.89 -21.76 -9.59
C GLY A 32 -7.26 -21.64 -8.21
N ALA A 33 -6.08 -21.04 -8.17
CA ALA A 33 -5.29 -20.93 -6.95
C ALA A 33 -5.90 -19.92 -5.98
N GLU A 34 -5.73 -20.17 -4.69
CA GLU A 34 -6.25 -19.27 -3.65
C GLU A 34 -5.46 -17.95 -3.62
N GLY A 35 -6.18 -16.86 -3.34
CA GLY A 35 -5.53 -15.61 -2.94
C GLY A 35 -5.20 -15.63 -1.45
N ALA A 36 -4.08 -15.04 -1.06
CA ALA A 36 -3.68 -14.95 0.35
C ALA A 36 -4.05 -13.58 0.94
N CYS A 37 -4.34 -13.51 2.24
CA CYS A 37 -4.48 -12.26 3.01
C CYS A 37 -5.36 -11.19 2.32
N GLY A 38 -6.52 -11.59 1.81
CA GLY A 38 -7.48 -10.71 1.11
C GLY A 38 -7.29 -10.63 -0.41
N GLY A 39 -6.27 -11.29 -0.96
CA GLY A 39 -6.12 -11.46 -2.41
C GLY A 39 -7.25 -12.27 -3.04
N GLY A 40 -7.54 -12.01 -4.30
CA GLY A 40 -8.55 -12.74 -5.08
C GLY A 40 -8.10 -14.16 -5.45
N ARG A 41 -9.02 -15.11 -5.44
CA ARG A 41 -8.81 -16.46 -5.98
C ARG A 41 -8.70 -16.41 -7.50
N GLY A 42 -7.81 -17.22 -8.10
CA GLY A 42 -7.74 -17.40 -9.54
C GLY A 42 -8.98 -18.12 -10.10
N GLY A 43 -9.22 -17.97 -11.40
CA GLY A 43 -10.34 -18.59 -12.09
C GLY A 43 -10.16 -20.10 -12.25
N ASP A 44 -11.25 -20.86 -12.18
CA ASP A 44 -11.25 -22.31 -12.38
C ASP A 44 -11.10 -22.64 -13.88
N ALA A 45 -10.47 -23.77 -14.21
CA ALA A 45 -10.56 -24.34 -15.56
C ALA A 45 -11.93 -25.03 -15.69
N SER A 46 -12.92 -24.24 -16.12
CA SER A 46 -14.32 -24.61 -16.35
C SER A 46 -15.21 -24.83 -15.11
N SER A 47 -16.52 -24.56 -15.22
CA SER A 47 -17.33 -24.19 -14.03
C SER A 47 -18.68 -24.86 -13.80
N THR A 48 -19.11 -25.86 -14.58
CA THR A 48 -20.30 -26.63 -14.19
C THR A 48 -19.99 -27.79 -13.25
N LEU A 49 -20.65 -27.77 -12.09
CA LEU A 49 -20.51 -28.71 -10.96
C LEU A 49 -20.62 -30.20 -11.29
N ASP A 50 -21.10 -30.55 -12.48
CA ASP A 50 -21.27 -31.93 -12.94
C ASP A 50 -20.43 -32.30 -14.19
N TYR A 51 -19.92 -31.33 -14.97
CA TYR A 51 -19.13 -31.53 -16.22
C TYR A 51 -18.32 -30.28 -16.61
N SER A 52 -17.14 -30.45 -17.21
CA SER A 52 -16.30 -29.35 -17.68
C SER A 52 -16.89 -28.58 -18.88
N THR A 53 -16.89 -27.25 -18.82
CA THR A 53 -17.18 -26.35 -19.97
C THR A 53 -15.91 -26.02 -20.75
N GLN A 54 -16.04 -25.56 -21.98
CA GLN A 54 -14.87 -25.13 -22.74
C GLN A 54 -14.29 -23.78 -22.28
N LEU A 55 -15.06 -22.95 -21.57
CA LEU A 55 -14.59 -21.68 -21.03
C LEU A 55 -13.87 -21.85 -19.71
N GLY A 56 -12.74 -21.15 -19.55
CA GLY A 56 -12.17 -20.84 -18.25
C GLY A 56 -13.04 -19.85 -17.49
N ASP A 57 -13.02 -19.90 -16.16
CA ASP A 57 -13.69 -18.93 -15.31
C ASP A 57 -12.82 -17.69 -15.08
N ASP A 58 -13.50 -16.60 -14.74
CA ASP A 58 -12.85 -15.37 -14.32
C ASP A 58 -12.22 -15.55 -12.93
N GLY A 59 -11.08 -14.90 -12.71
CA GLY A 59 -10.52 -14.69 -11.40
C GLY A 59 -11.45 -13.83 -10.53
N MET A 60 -11.41 -14.07 -9.23
CA MET A 60 -12.03 -13.20 -8.24
C MET A 60 -11.18 -11.93 -8.09
N GLY A 61 -11.85 -10.81 -7.88
CA GLY A 61 -11.22 -9.61 -7.37
C GLY A 61 -10.85 -9.77 -5.90
N PRO A 62 -10.22 -8.73 -5.32
CA PRO A 62 -9.82 -8.78 -3.92
C PRO A 62 -11.01 -8.92 -2.99
N PHE A 63 -10.73 -9.49 -1.83
CA PHE A 63 -11.68 -9.83 -0.77
C PHE A 63 -12.81 -10.77 -1.25
N GLY A 64 -12.54 -11.55 -2.30
CA GLY A 64 -13.51 -12.49 -2.88
C GLY A 64 -14.60 -11.81 -3.69
N SER A 65 -14.36 -10.60 -4.23
CA SER A 65 -15.30 -9.98 -5.15
C SER A 65 -15.44 -10.81 -6.43
N ALA A 66 -16.66 -11.20 -6.78
CA ALA A 66 -16.89 -11.98 -7.99
C ALA A 66 -16.58 -11.18 -9.25
N PHE A 67 -15.95 -11.83 -10.24
CA PHE A 67 -15.64 -11.26 -11.56
C PHE A 67 -14.76 -9.99 -11.55
N GLY A 68 -13.97 -9.82 -10.49
CA GLY A 68 -13.07 -8.67 -10.33
C GLY A 68 -11.61 -8.93 -10.71
N GLY A 69 -11.27 -10.15 -11.14
CA GLY A 69 -9.94 -10.55 -11.59
C GLY A 69 -9.82 -10.65 -13.11
N GLY A 70 -8.78 -11.33 -13.59
CA GLY A 70 -8.60 -11.59 -15.02
C GLY A 70 -9.68 -12.51 -15.57
N SER A 71 -10.17 -12.25 -16.78
CA SER A 71 -11.22 -13.07 -17.38
C SER A 71 -10.70 -14.41 -17.88
N GLY A 72 -11.57 -15.41 -17.89
CA GLY A 72 -11.25 -16.73 -18.40
C GLY A 72 -11.02 -16.76 -19.92
N GLY A 73 -10.14 -17.65 -20.37
CA GLY A 73 -9.88 -17.91 -21.78
C GLY A 73 -10.96 -18.79 -22.42
N GLU A 74 -11.17 -18.60 -23.72
CA GLU A 74 -12.11 -19.40 -24.48
C GLU A 74 -11.52 -20.77 -24.85
N GLY A 75 -12.32 -21.82 -24.71
CA GLY A 75 -11.96 -23.13 -25.21
C GLY A 75 -12.21 -23.31 -26.69
N GLY A 76 -11.75 -24.44 -27.21
CA GLY A 76 -11.84 -24.75 -28.62
C GLY A 76 -12.30 -26.16 -28.90
N TYR A 77 -12.73 -26.38 -30.14
CA TYR A 77 -13.02 -27.72 -30.64
C TYR A 77 -12.51 -27.95 -32.07
N GLN A 78 -12.12 -29.19 -32.35
CA GLN A 78 -11.58 -29.60 -33.65
C GLN A 78 -11.91 -31.07 -33.96
N GLN A 79 -11.65 -31.54 -35.19
CA GLN A 79 -11.80 -32.96 -35.54
C GLN A 79 -10.58 -33.80 -35.08
N ASP A 80 -10.84 -34.98 -34.52
CA ASP A 80 -9.82 -36.02 -34.33
C ASP A 80 -9.63 -36.91 -35.58
N ARG A 81 -8.41 -37.37 -35.82
CA ARG A 81 -8.07 -38.30 -36.91
C ARG A 81 -8.11 -39.73 -36.37
N SER A 82 -9.15 -40.48 -36.72
CA SER A 82 -9.24 -41.92 -36.39
C SER A 82 -8.03 -42.72 -36.93
N PRO A 83 -7.44 -43.67 -36.15
CA PRO A 83 -6.26 -44.45 -36.54
C PRO A 83 -6.45 -45.40 -37.73
N ALA A 84 -7.69 -45.63 -38.18
CA ALA A 84 -7.98 -46.64 -39.20
C ALA A 84 -7.81 -46.16 -40.65
N ALA A 85 -7.61 -44.85 -40.88
CA ALA A 85 -7.86 -44.28 -42.21
C ALA A 85 -6.69 -44.27 -43.19
N ILE A 86 -5.42 -44.39 -42.78
CA ILE A 86 -4.30 -44.41 -43.75
C ILE A 86 -3.24 -45.39 -43.28
N GLY A 87 -3.04 -46.46 -44.07
CA GLY A 87 -2.20 -47.59 -43.73
C GLY A 87 -0.82 -47.21 -43.18
N GLY A 88 -0.51 -47.75 -42.01
CA GLY A 88 0.86 -48.07 -41.59
C GLY A 88 1.87 -46.91 -41.61
N GLY A 89 1.53 -45.76 -41.04
CA GLY A 89 2.49 -44.70 -40.75
C GLY A 89 1.94 -43.77 -39.68
N ALA A 90 2.64 -43.66 -38.54
CA ALA A 90 2.32 -42.69 -37.51
C ALA A 90 2.52 -41.27 -38.07
N VAL A 91 1.45 -40.62 -38.47
CA VAL A 91 1.46 -39.20 -38.79
C VAL A 91 1.04 -38.48 -37.52
N LEU A 92 2.01 -37.82 -36.88
CA LEU A 92 1.78 -36.95 -35.73
C LEU A 92 0.70 -35.92 -36.09
N ILE A 93 -0.27 -35.73 -35.19
CA ILE A 93 -1.01 -34.47 -35.16
C ILE A 93 0.04 -33.41 -34.90
N GLY A 94 0.21 -32.44 -35.80
CA GLY A 94 0.98 -31.25 -35.48
C GLY A 94 0.31 -30.60 -34.27
N ALA A 95 0.99 -30.57 -33.13
CA ALA A 95 0.40 -30.07 -31.89
C ALA A 95 0.06 -28.56 -31.99
N GLU A 96 0.50 -27.90 -33.05
CA GLU A 96 0.13 -26.55 -33.49
C GLU A 96 -1.36 -26.32 -33.78
N PHE A 97 -2.13 -27.38 -34.02
CA PHE A 97 -3.57 -27.33 -34.30
C PHE A 97 -4.42 -27.73 -33.08
N LEU A 98 -3.83 -27.75 -31.89
CA LEU A 98 -4.49 -28.14 -30.64
C LEU A 98 -4.20 -27.12 -29.54
N VAL A 99 -4.47 -25.84 -29.82
CA VAL A 99 -4.24 -24.72 -28.88
C VAL A 99 -5.53 -23.93 -28.68
N ALA A 100 -5.93 -23.72 -27.41
CA ALA A 100 -7.09 -22.94 -27.00
C ALA A 100 -6.68 -21.55 -26.47
N GLY A 101 -7.64 -20.72 -26.07
CA GLY A 101 -7.41 -19.38 -25.55
C GLY A 101 -6.85 -19.40 -24.13
N GLY A 102 -5.87 -18.53 -23.88
CA GLY A 102 -5.30 -18.37 -22.55
C GLY A 102 -6.11 -17.43 -21.66
N GLY A 103 -5.94 -17.56 -20.34
CA GLY A 103 -6.62 -16.70 -19.35
C GLY A 103 -5.95 -15.34 -19.20
N GLY A 104 -6.71 -14.29 -18.87
CA GLY A 104 -6.18 -12.96 -18.63
C GLY A 104 -5.52 -12.80 -17.26
N GLY A 105 -4.55 -11.91 -17.12
CA GLY A 105 -3.88 -11.63 -15.85
C GLY A 105 -4.77 -10.88 -14.85
N GLY A 106 -4.48 -10.96 -13.55
CA GLY A 106 -5.16 -10.18 -12.53
C GLY A 106 -4.80 -8.69 -12.59
N GLY A 107 -5.77 -7.81 -12.35
CA GLY A 107 -5.61 -6.35 -12.27
C GLY A 107 -5.28 -5.82 -10.87
N PHE A 108 -4.42 -4.81 -10.81
CA PHE A 108 -4.19 -3.95 -9.64
C PHE A 108 -3.75 -2.54 -10.06
N ALA A 109 -2.45 -2.34 -10.36
CA ALA A 109 -1.90 -1.05 -10.79
C ALA A 109 -1.92 -0.90 -12.33
N LEU A 110 -1.85 0.33 -12.83
CA LEU A 110 -1.60 0.62 -14.26
C LEU A 110 -0.13 0.85 -14.59
N THR A 111 0.75 0.66 -13.61
CA THR A 111 2.21 0.77 -13.76
C THR A 111 2.79 -0.39 -14.56
N ARG A 112 4.10 -0.37 -14.79
CA ARG A 112 4.82 -1.42 -15.50
C ARG A 112 4.53 -2.80 -14.91
N THR A 113 4.24 -3.77 -15.76
CA THR A 113 4.02 -5.17 -15.39
C THR A 113 5.34 -5.87 -15.09
N ASP A 114 5.86 -5.73 -13.86
CA ASP A 114 7.20 -6.22 -13.49
C ASP A 114 7.32 -7.75 -13.56
N ALA A 115 6.19 -8.47 -13.54
CA ALA A 115 6.15 -9.91 -13.73
C ALA A 115 6.82 -10.38 -15.04
N VAL A 116 6.83 -9.50 -16.06
CA VAL A 116 7.44 -9.75 -17.36
C VAL A 116 8.97 -9.57 -17.31
N PHE A 117 9.45 -8.65 -16.48
CA PHE A 117 10.86 -8.29 -16.40
C PHE A 117 11.60 -9.05 -15.29
N TRP A 118 10.86 -9.75 -14.43
CA TRP A 118 11.40 -10.49 -13.31
C TRP A 118 12.14 -11.76 -13.75
N ASP A 119 13.39 -11.89 -13.33
CA ASP A 119 14.31 -12.98 -13.66
C ASP A 119 14.55 -13.97 -12.50
N GLU A 120 14.09 -13.65 -11.29
CA GLU A 120 14.25 -14.49 -10.09
C GLU A 120 13.03 -15.38 -9.79
N TRP A 121 12.31 -15.83 -10.82
CA TRP A 121 11.17 -16.75 -10.61
C TRP A 121 11.63 -18.07 -9.96
N PRO A 122 10.93 -18.59 -8.93
CA PRO A 122 11.38 -19.77 -8.21
C PRO A 122 11.32 -21.01 -9.10
N SER A 123 12.31 -21.91 -8.99
CA SER A 123 12.40 -23.12 -9.82
C SER A 123 11.20 -24.07 -9.74
N SER A 124 10.36 -24.01 -8.70
CA SER A 124 9.10 -24.77 -8.61
C SER A 124 8.01 -24.24 -9.56
N SER A 125 8.09 -22.98 -9.96
CA SER A 125 7.27 -22.35 -10.99
C SER A 125 7.84 -22.55 -12.41
N LEU A 126 8.91 -23.35 -12.52
CA LEU A 126 9.66 -23.65 -13.75
C LEU A 126 9.71 -25.18 -13.94
N PRO A 127 9.05 -25.76 -14.95
CA PRO A 127 9.27 -27.18 -15.21
C PRO A 127 10.74 -27.39 -15.67
N SER A 128 11.38 -28.45 -15.19
CA SER A 128 12.85 -28.62 -15.16
C SER A 128 13.58 -28.74 -16.51
N THR A 129 12.88 -28.55 -17.64
CA THR A 129 13.42 -28.65 -19.01
C THR A 129 13.36 -27.34 -19.80
N TYR A 130 12.99 -26.25 -19.14
CA TYR A 130 12.69 -24.96 -19.73
C TYR A 130 13.69 -23.91 -19.20
N ASP A 131 14.07 -22.91 -20.01
CA ASP A 131 15.14 -21.99 -19.60
C ASP A 131 14.65 -21.08 -18.47
N ASN A 132 15.47 -20.92 -17.43
CA ASN A 132 15.16 -20.10 -16.26
C ASN A 132 15.18 -18.59 -16.57
N SER A 133 15.12 -18.21 -17.84
CA SER A 133 15.09 -16.83 -18.28
C SER A 133 13.65 -16.32 -18.06
N GLY A 134 13.47 -15.17 -17.40
CA GLY A 134 12.17 -14.49 -17.37
C GLY A 134 11.60 -14.31 -18.80
N PRO A 135 10.28 -14.05 -18.96
CA PRO A 135 9.64 -14.04 -20.27
C PRO A 135 10.34 -13.03 -21.19
N ASP A 136 10.90 -13.54 -22.26
CA ASP A 136 12.14 -13.05 -22.83
C ASP A 136 11.92 -11.88 -23.79
N LEU A 137 12.35 -10.69 -23.35
CA LEU A 137 12.48 -9.43 -24.11
C LEU A 137 13.62 -9.53 -25.14
N ARG A 138 13.57 -10.54 -25.99
CA ARG A 138 14.62 -10.87 -26.95
C ARG A 138 14.44 -10.08 -28.24
N GLY A 139 15.18 -8.98 -28.38
CA GLY A 139 15.19 -8.16 -29.60
C GLY A 139 15.59 -8.91 -30.87
N ASP A 140 16.31 -10.04 -30.77
CA ASP A 140 16.63 -10.95 -31.89
C ASP A 140 15.41 -11.74 -32.39
N ARG A 141 14.34 -11.79 -31.61
CA ARG A 141 13.09 -12.51 -31.92
C ARG A 141 11.89 -11.58 -32.05
N HIS A 142 12.04 -10.34 -31.56
CA HIS A 142 10.99 -9.35 -31.50
C HIS A 142 11.46 -8.03 -32.12
N THR A 143 11.11 -7.80 -33.39
CA THR A 143 11.54 -6.63 -34.17
C THR A 143 11.04 -5.29 -33.63
N ILE A 144 9.99 -5.29 -32.78
CA ILE A 144 9.55 -4.09 -32.05
C ILE A 144 10.57 -3.68 -30.96
N PHE A 145 11.28 -4.65 -30.37
CA PHE A 145 12.28 -4.42 -29.32
C PHE A 145 13.70 -4.36 -29.89
N ASP A 146 13.84 -4.29 -31.23
CA ASP A 146 15.11 -3.99 -31.91
C ASP A 146 15.45 -2.50 -31.72
N THR A 147 15.94 -2.20 -30.51
CA THR A 147 16.65 -0.97 -30.09
C THR A 147 15.90 0.37 -30.07
N THR A 148 14.62 0.45 -30.46
CA THR A 148 13.93 1.74 -30.66
C THR A 148 12.69 2.00 -29.78
N ILE A 149 12.13 0.99 -29.13
CA ILE A 149 10.96 1.11 -28.26
C ILE A 149 11.32 0.66 -26.85
N ASP A 150 10.95 1.48 -25.87
CA ASP A 150 11.12 1.18 -24.45
C ASP A 150 10.08 0.13 -24.02
N PRO A 151 10.50 -1.09 -23.65
CA PRO A 151 9.57 -2.14 -23.24
C PRO A 151 8.76 -1.77 -21.98
N ASP A 152 9.25 -0.84 -21.16
CA ASP A 152 8.55 -0.34 -19.97
C ASP A 152 7.25 0.39 -20.32
N THR A 153 7.14 0.92 -21.55
CA THR A 153 5.92 1.60 -22.04
C THR A 153 4.90 0.66 -22.68
N TYR A 154 5.28 -0.60 -22.93
CA TYR A 154 4.46 -1.56 -23.64
C TYR A 154 3.72 -2.52 -22.69
N PHE A 155 4.32 -2.85 -21.55
CA PHE A 155 3.75 -3.76 -20.56
C PHE A 155 3.26 -2.95 -19.36
N LEU A 156 2.00 -2.53 -19.42
CA LEU A 156 1.33 -1.74 -18.37
C LEU A 156 0.10 -2.48 -17.86
N GLY A 157 -0.04 -2.56 -16.54
CA GLY A 157 -1.16 -3.20 -15.87
C GLY A 157 -1.29 -4.71 -16.12
N ALA A 158 -2.52 -5.20 -16.09
CA ALA A 158 -2.79 -6.61 -16.33
C ALA A 158 -2.80 -6.90 -17.83
N GLU A 159 -2.21 -8.00 -18.23
CA GLU A 159 -2.20 -8.38 -19.64
C GLU A 159 -3.38 -9.27 -19.99
N ASP A 160 -3.86 -9.09 -21.22
CA ASP A 160 -4.77 -10.04 -21.85
C ASP A 160 -4.05 -11.38 -22.10
N GLY A 161 -4.81 -12.46 -21.95
CA GLY A 161 -4.43 -13.77 -22.44
C GLY A 161 -4.39 -13.78 -23.97
N MET A 162 -3.57 -14.66 -24.54
CA MET A 162 -3.46 -14.78 -26.00
C MET A 162 -4.44 -15.81 -26.53
N ARG A 163 -4.84 -15.59 -27.78
CA ARG A 163 -5.74 -16.45 -28.55
C ARG A 163 -5.07 -17.75 -29.01
N GLY A 164 -5.86 -18.80 -29.28
CA GLY A 164 -5.38 -20.05 -29.90
C GLY A 164 -5.14 -19.95 -31.43
N SER A 165 -4.45 -20.94 -32.03
CA SER A 165 -3.96 -21.02 -33.46
C SER A 165 -4.95 -21.76 -34.44
N SER A 166 -4.98 -21.68 -35.80
CA SER A 166 -3.97 -21.42 -36.89
C SER A 166 -4.52 -20.90 -38.29
N VAL A 167 -3.61 -20.40 -39.17
CA VAL A 167 -3.74 -20.02 -40.62
C VAL A 167 -3.51 -21.26 -41.46
N GLY A 168 -4.08 -21.28 -42.67
CA GLY A 168 -4.01 -22.43 -43.59
C GLY A 168 -5.27 -23.30 -43.59
N ALA A 169 -6.24 -23.02 -42.72
CA ALA A 169 -7.55 -23.68 -42.69
C ALA A 169 -8.46 -23.34 -43.90
N ASN A 170 -7.99 -22.49 -44.83
CA ASN A 170 -8.75 -22.03 -45.99
C ASN A 170 -8.82 -23.05 -47.14
N GLN A 171 -8.20 -24.23 -47.00
CA GLN A 171 -8.56 -25.34 -47.89
C GLN A 171 -9.96 -25.81 -47.51
N ILE A 172 -10.92 -25.48 -48.39
CA ILE A 172 -12.26 -26.06 -48.48
C ILE A 172 -12.26 -27.47 -47.87
N ASP A 173 -13.21 -27.76 -46.97
CA ASP A 173 -13.52 -29.06 -46.32
C ASP A 173 -13.61 -30.21 -47.36
N THR A 174 -12.47 -30.57 -47.95
CA THR A 174 -12.33 -31.45 -49.12
C THR A 174 -11.43 -32.65 -48.83
N GLY A 175 -10.85 -32.75 -47.62
CA GLY A 175 -9.88 -33.77 -47.24
C GLY A 175 -9.97 -34.20 -45.78
N MET A 176 -9.62 -35.46 -45.52
CA MET A 176 -9.73 -36.20 -44.25
C MET A 176 -8.74 -35.76 -43.13
N PHE A 177 -8.31 -34.50 -43.10
CA PHE A 177 -7.26 -34.00 -42.18
C PHE A 177 -7.81 -32.96 -41.18
N PRO A 178 -7.24 -32.84 -39.96
CA PRO A 178 -7.65 -31.82 -39.00
C PRO A 178 -7.52 -30.40 -39.59
N GLN A 179 -8.54 -29.57 -39.41
CA GLN A 179 -8.59 -28.16 -39.81
C GLN A 179 -8.73 -27.32 -38.54
N ALA A 180 -8.03 -26.18 -38.45
CA ALA A 180 -7.84 -25.30 -37.27
C ALA A 180 -8.97 -25.23 -36.22
N VAL A 181 -8.57 -24.87 -34.99
CA VAL A 181 -9.42 -24.90 -33.81
C VAL A 181 -10.54 -23.87 -33.96
N ARG A 182 -11.78 -24.29 -33.71
CA ARG A 182 -12.93 -23.38 -33.68
C ARG A 182 -13.15 -22.85 -32.28
N GLY A 183 -13.46 -21.56 -32.17
CA GLY A 183 -13.94 -20.96 -30.93
C GLY A 183 -15.26 -21.59 -30.49
N TYR A 184 -15.41 -21.78 -29.18
CA TYR A 184 -16.62 -22.27 -28.54
C TYR A 184 -17.85 -21.35 -28.75
N LEU A 185 -17.66 -20.04 -28.56
CA LEU A 185 -18.70 -19.00 -28.54
C LEU A 185 -19.07 -18.53 -29.95
N ASP A 186 -18.09 -18.42 -30.85
CA ASP A 186 -18.28 -17.86 -32.18
C ASP A 186 -18.42 -18.93 -33.29
N ASN A 187 -18.04 -20.19 -33.01
CA ASN A 187 -17.92 -21.28 -33.99
C ASN A 187 -17.06 -20.92 -35.23
N GLY A 188 -16.28 -19.85 -35.12
CA GLY A 188 -15.47 -19.26 -36.18
C GLY A 188 -14.20 -20.07 -36.41
N GLN A 189 -13.73 -20.08 -37.66
CA GLN A 189 -12.37 -20.47 -38.03
C GLN A 189 -11.62 -19.20 -38.43
N ASP A 190 -10.30 -19.21 -38.29
CA ASP A 190 -9.44 -18.15 -38.84
C ASP A 190 -9.49 -18.15 -40.38
N LEU A 191 -9.89 -17.02 -40.98
CA LEU A 191 -10.27 -16.95 -42.41
C LEU A 191 -9.45 -15.99 -43.28
N GLY A 192 -8.49 -15.20 -42.78
CA GLY A 192 -7.65 -14.42 -43.72
C GLY A 192 -6.60 -13.46 -43.16
N ALA A 193 -5.41 -13.46 -43.81
CA ALA A 193 -4.09 -12.83 -43.52
C ALA A 193 -4.00 -11.29 -43.29
N LEU A 194 -5.07 -10.56 -42.97
CA LEU A 194 -5.04 -9.07 -42.96
C LEU A 194 -5.24 -8.44 -41.55
N ASP A 195 -4.23 -7.67 -41.15
CA ASP A 195 -3.94 -7.06 -39.84
C ASP A 195 -4.81 -5.83 -39.47
N THR A 196 -5.19 -5.71 -38.18
CA THR A 196 -5.63 -4.45 -37.55
C THR A 196 -5.00 -4.24 -36.15
N ILE A 197 -3.67 -4.09 -36.09
CA ILE A 197 -2.86 -3.17 -35.25
C ILE A 197 -2.90 -3.30 -33.71
N ILE A 198 -3.85 -3.93 -33.03
CA ILE A 198 -4.02 -3.66 -31.57
C ILE A 198 -3.57 -4.78 -30.62
N PHE A 199 -3.38 -6.04 -31.02
CA PHE A 199 -2.79 -7.06 -30.13
C PHE A 199 -2.09 -8.18 -30.93
N ASP A 200 -0.80 -8.00 -31.24
CA ASP A 200 0.09 -9.08 -31.68
C ASP A 200 1.56 -8.72 -31.40
N PRO A 201 2.31 -9.49 -30.60
CA PRO A 201 3.75 -9.40 -30.58
C PRO A 201 4.37 -10.64 -31.25
N ALA A 202 4.10 -10.92 -32.53
CA ALA A 202 4.90 -11.85 -33.31
C ALA A 202 5.22 -11.27 -34.70
N GLN A 203 6.46 -10.80 -34.86
CA GLN A 203 7.12 -10.42 -36.13
C GLN A 203 6.56 -9.22 -36.90
N THR A 204 7.25 -8.08 -36.78
CA THR A 204 7.08 -6.88 -37.64
C THR A 204 8.25 -6.62 -38.59
N GLY A 205 9.07 -7.62 -38.93
CA GLY A 205 10.08 -7.42 -39.99
C GLY A 205 11.12 -8.52 -40.19
N GLY A 206 11.03 -9.22 -41.32
CA GLY A 206 12.06 -10.15 -41.82
C GLY A 206 11.50 -10.81 -43.08
N SER A 207 12.34 -11.16 -44.06
CA SER A 207 11.83 -11.74 -45.30
C SER A 207 11.01 -13.00 -45.01
N ILE A 208 9.72 -12.87 -45.27
CA ILE A 208 8.72 -13.93 -45.32
C ILE A 208 9.28 -15.04 -46.20
N ASN A 209 9.61 -16.19 -45.62
CA ASN A 209 9.60 -17.42 -46.39
C ASN A 209 8.12 -17.81 -46.46
N ASP A 210 7.56 -17.96 -47.65
CA ASP A 210 6.12 -18.10 -47.99
C ASP A 210 5.35 -19.28 -47.32
N ASP A 211 5.87 -19.87 -46.25
CA ASP A 211 5.30 -21.02 -45.54
C ASP A 211 5.00 -20.67 -44.07
N GLU A 212 4.16 -19.66 -43.82
CA GLU A 212 3.54 -19.46 -42.50
C GLU A 212 2.48 -20.56 -42.27
N VAL A 213 2.80 -21.50 -41.37
CA VAL A 213 1.96 -22.66 -40.99
C VAL A 213 1.02 -22.33 -39.82
N TYR A 214 1.09 -21.12 -39.23
CA TYR A 214 0.38 -20.72 -38.01
C TYR A 214 -0.39 -19.40 -38.15
N GLY A 215 -1.48 -19.26 -37.38
CA GLY A 215 -2.62 -18.35 -37.62
C GLY A 215 -2.56 -16.92 -37.17
N LEU A 216 -3.57 -16.18 -37.64
CA LEU A 216 -3.87 -14.82 -37.25
C LEU A 216 -4.80 -14.74 -36.04
N ALA A 217 -4.75 -13.57 -35.41
CA ALA A 217 -5.44 -13.23 -34.18
C ALA A 217 -6.90 -12.72 -34.32
N VAL A 218 -7.60 -12.96 -35.45
CA VAL A 218 -8.96 -12.39 -35.67
C VAL A 218 -10.12 -13.38 -35.61
N SER A 219 -9.91 -14.70 -35.62
CA SER A 219 -10.95 -15.72 -35.36
C SER A 219 -10.34 -17.06 -34.91
N GLY A 220 -11.02 -17.78 -34.01
CA GLY A 220 -10.46 -18.90 -33.21
C GLY A 220 -10.65 -18.62 -31.71
N PRO A 221 -10.31 -19.55 -30.78
CA PRO A 221 -10.56 -19.35 -29.35
C PRO A 221 -9.96 -18.04 -28.82
N ASP A 222 -10.83 -17.17 -28.31
CA ASP A 222 -10.55 -15.87 -27.70
C ASP A 222 -9.69 -16.03 -26.42
N GLY A 223 -8.71 -15.12 -26.26
CA GLY A 223 -8.03 -14.97 -24.97
C GLY A 223 -8.91 -14.25 -23.96
N GLY A 224 -8.69 -14.54 -22.68
CA GLY A 224 -9.30 -13.81 -21.57
C GLY A 224 -8.72 -12.40 -21.45
N ARG A 225 -9.55 -11.44 -21.04
CA ARG A 225 -9.09 -10.05 -20.79
C ARG A 225 -8.36 -9.93 -19.47
N GLY A 226 -7.35 -9.07 -19.42
CA GLY A 226 -6.70 -8.64 -18.19
C GLY A 226 -7.70 -7.98 -17.24
N GLY A 227 -7.53 -8.21 -15.95
CA GLY A 227 -8.35 -7.63 -14.91
C GLY A 227 -8.26 -6.11 -14.90
N ALA A 228 -9.35 -5.44 -14.57
CA ALA A 228 -9.37 -3.99 -14.48
C ALA A 228 -8.47 -3.48 -13.34
N SER A 229 -7.81 -2.35 -13.57
CA SER A 229 -7.12 -1.62 -12.50
C SER A 229 -8.13 -1.06 -11.50
N VAL A 230 -7.70 -0.95 -10.24
CA VAL A 230 -8.46 -0.21 -9.20
C VAL A 230 -8.27 1.31 -9.35
N PHE A 231 -7.19 1.73 -10.01
CA PHE A 231 -6.91 3.12 -10.33
C PHE A 231 -7.70 3.56 -11.57
N SER A 232 -8.10 4.82 -11.58
CA SER A 232 -8.68 5.43 -12.76
C SER A 232 -7.62 5.56 -13.86
N SER A 233 -8.04 5.75 -15.12
CA SER A 233 -7.09 5.90 -16.23
C SER A 233 -6.05 6.99 -15.96
N ILE A 234 -4.83 6.84 -16.48
CA ILE A 234 -3.71 7.80 -16.47
C ILE A 234 -4.19 9.24 -16.25
N ASP A 235 -3.96 9.77 -15.04
CA ASP A 235 -4.33 11.13 -14.67
C ASP A 235 -3.67 12.12 -15.66
N PRO A 236 -4.41 13.09 -16.20
CA PRO A 236 -3.88 13.99 -17.22
C PRO A 236 -2.77 14.93 -16.71
N GLU A 237 -2.67 15.13 -15.39
CA GLU A 237 -1.68 15.97 -14.72
C GLU A 237 -0.51 15.15 -14.14
N PHE A 238 -0.81 13.99 -13.53
CA PHE A 238 0.16 13.18 -12.79
C PHE A 238 0.41 11.78 -13.35
N GLY A 239 -0.27 11.38 -14.42
CA GLY A 239 -0.11 10.07 -15.02
C GLY A 239 -0.52 8.94 -14.08
N THR A 240 0.40 8.00 -13.82
CA THR A 240 0.25 6.95 -12.78
C THR A 240 0.91 7.35 -11.46
N ALA A 241 1.38 8.59 -11.33
CA ALA A 241 2.18 9.01 -10.18
C ALA A 241 1.31 9.31 -8.94
N ASN A 242 -0.01 9.26 -9.04
CA ASN A 242 -0.99 9.33 -7.96
C ASN A 242 -1.65 7.96 -7.65
N ASP A 243 -1.10 6.86 -8.17
CA ASP A 243 -1.57 5.48 -7.96
C ASP A 243 -1.22 4.95 -6.55
N PHE A 244 -1.70 5.63 -5.50
CA PHE A 244 -1.45 5.24 -4.11
C PHE A 244 -2.61 5.58 -3.16
N TYR A 245 -2.51 5.13 -1.91
CA TYR A 245 -3.42 5.46 -0.82
C TYR A 245 -2.75 6.50 0.11
N GLY A 246 -3.35 7.68 0.26
CA GLY A 246 -2.83 8.73 1.14
C GLY A 246 -2.40 10.00 0.41
N GLU A 247 -1.39 10.69 0.94
CA GLU A 247 -0.91 11.97 0.42
C GLU A 247 0.62 12.00 0.35
N ARG A 248 1.18 12.72 -0.62
CA ARG A 248 2.62 12.99 -0.71
C ARG A 248 2.92 14.46 -0.98
N PHE A 249 4.08 14.90 -0.54
CA PHE A 249 4.71 16.10 -1.08
C PHE A 249 5.51 15.72 -2.33
N PHE A 250 5.08 16.22 -3.47
CA PHE A 250 5.73 16.01 -4.75
C PHE A 250 6.57 17.23 -5.14
N TRP A 251 7.84 16.99 -5.48
CA TRP A 251 8.72 18.00 -6.05
C TRP A 251 9.59 17.38 -7.15
N ASP A 252 9.54 17.98 -8.34
CA ASP A 252 10.26 17.53 -9.54
C ASP A 252 11.69 18.10 -9.64
N GLY A 253 12.13 18.85 -8.63
CA GLY A 253 13.44 19.51 -8.61
C GLY A 253 13.52 20.79 -9.43
N THR A 254 12.40 21.27 -10.00
CA THR A 254 12.35 22.56 -10.68
C THR A 254 12.17 23.71 -9.68
N GLY A 255 12.44 24.96 -10.09
CA GLY A 255 12.31 26.15 -9.23
C GLY A 255 10.89 26.47 -8.74
N ALA A 256 9.91 25.60 -8.99
CA ALA A 256 8.57 25.64 -8.40
C ALA A 256 8.59 25.10 -6.96
N SER A 257 7.63 25.52 -6.14
CA SER A 257 7.45 24.98 -4.79
C SER A 257 6.89 23.55 -4.85
N PRO A 258 7.23 22.68 -3.87
CA PRO A 258 6.60 21.36 -3.74
C PRO A 258 5.07 21.47 -3.69
N VAL A 259 4.38 20.51 -4.30
CA VAL A 259 2.92 20.42 -4.32
C VAL A 259 2.45 19.18 -3.56
N THR A 260 1.30 19.29 -2.89
CA THR A 260 0.68 18.12 -2.24
C THR A 260 -0.17 17.37 -3.26
N VAL A 261 0.07 16.07 -3.40
CA VAL A 261 -0.68 15.17 -4.29
C VAL A 261 -1.42 14.16 -3.43
N THR A 262 -2.74 14.07 -3.60
CA THR A 262 -3.59 13.05 -2.97
C THR A 262 -3.71 11.84 -3.89
N GLY A 263 -3.54 10.66 -3.33
CA GLY A 263 -3.66 9.41 -4.07
C GLY A 263 -5.10 9.03 -4.37
N GLU A 264 -5.30 8.21 -5.40
CA GLU A 264 -6.65 7.83 -5.86
C GLU A 264 -7.35 6.82 -4.95
N LEU A 265 -6.60 6.01 -4.21
CA LEU A 265 -7.20 4.99 -3.34
C LEU A 265 -7.82 5.63 -2.10
N LEU A 266 -9.07 5.25 -1.82
CA LEU A 266 -9.78 5.64 -0.59
C LEU A 266 -9.48 4.71 0.60
N ALA A 267 -8.99 3.51 0.31
CA ALA A 267 -8.64 2.52 1.31
C ALA A 267 -7.57 1.57 0.76
N PRO A 268 -6.79 0.93 1.63
CA PRO A 268 -5.86 -0.13 1.23
C PRO A 268 -6.60 -1.25 0.47
N TYR A 269 -6.12 -1.56 -0.74
CA TYR A 269 -6.66 -2.63 -1.59
C TYR A 269 -5.75 -3.89 -1.62
N ALA A 270 -6.24 -5.03 -2.09
CA ALA A 270 -5.44 -6.25 -2.31
C ALA A 270 -5.45 -6.66 -3.80
N GLY A 271 -4.60 -7.59 -4.18
CA GLY A 271 -4.49 -8.11 -5.55
C GLY A 271 -5.69 -8.95 -5.98
N SER A 272 -5.98 -8.98 -7.28
CA SER A 272 -6.98 -9.85 -7.89
C SER A 272 -6.37 -11.12 -8.49
N GLY A 273 -7.15 -12.18 -8.60
CA GLY A 273 -6.73 -13.44 -9.22
C GLY A 273 -6.67 -13.35 -10.75
N GLY A 274 -5.85 -14.19 -11.36
CA GLY A 274 -5.82 -14.37 -12.82
C GLY A 274 -6.95 -15.28 -13.30
N GLY A 275 -7.28 -15.20 -14.59
CA GLY A 275 -8.32 -16.02 -15.23
C GLY A 275 -7.85 -17.44 -15.54
N GLY A 276 -8.80 -18.37 -15.50
CA GLY A 276 -8.60 -19.74 -15.99
C GLY A 276 -8.38 -19.76 -17.51
N SER A 277 -7.74 -20.80 -18.02
CA SER A 277 -7.56 -20.97 -19.47
C SER A 277 -8.62 -21.89 -20.07
N GLY A 278 -8.80 -21.80 -21.40
CA GLY A 278 -9.80 -22.57 -22.12
C GLY A 278 -9.41 -24.05 -22.30
N ASP A 279 -10.43 -24.89 -22.39
CA ASP A 279 -10.30 -26.34 -22.63
C ASP A 279 -10.37 -26.65 -24.13
N LEU A 280 -9.89 -27.84 -24.54
CA LEU A 280 -9.89 -28.26 -25.94
C LEU A 280 -10.56 -29.63 -26.12
N GLN A 281 -11.51 -29.71 -27.07
CA GLN A 281 -12.17 -30.95 -27.47
C GLN A 281 -11.79 -31.39 -28.87
N THR A 282 -11.65 -32.70 -29.08
CA THR A 282 -11.57 -33.28 -30.43
C THR A 282 -12.78 -34.18 -30.71
N LEU A 283 -13.41 -34.05 -31.88
CA LEU A 283 -14.67 -34.71 -32.27
C LEU A 283 -14.49 -35.67 -33.45
N ILE A 284 -15.29 -36.74 -33.49
CA ILE A 284 -15.39 -37.67 -34.62
C ILE A 284 -16.46 -37.18 -35.60
N ARG A 285 -16.15 -37.14 -36.91
CA ARG A 285 -17.03 -36.64 -38.00
C ARG A 285 -17.48 -37.70 -39.01
N TYR A 286 -17.37 -39.00 -38.72
CA TYR A 286 -17.60 -40.05 -39.73
C TYR A 286 -18.88 -40.87 -39.45
N ILE A 287 -19.64 -41.18 -40.50
CA ILE A 287 -20.69 -42.21 -40.51
C ILE A 287 -20.15 -43.43 -41.27
N ASP A 288 -20.33 -44.63 -40.71
CA ASP A 288 -20.20 -45.89 -41.46
C ASP A 288 -21.57 -46.25 -42.06
N ASP A 289 -21.81 -45.78 -43.30
CA ASP A 289 -23.04 -46.07 -44.04
C ASP A 289 -22.94 -47.33 -44.92
N GLY A 290 -21.86 -48.11 -44.77
CA GLY A 290 -21.59 -49.29 -45.57
C GLY A 290 -21.06 -49.01 -46.99
N THR A 291 -20.83 -47.74 -47.37
CA THR A 291 -20.21 -47.36 -48.64
C THR A 291 -18.82 -46.71 -48.50
N GLY A 292 -18.37 -46.50 -47.26
CA GLY A 292 -17.06 -45.96 -46.90
C GLY A 292 -17.19 -44.81 -45.90
N PHE A 293 -16.07 -44.40 -45.31
CA PHE A 293 -16.03 -43.27 -44.37
C PHE A 293 -16.24 -41.95 -45.12
N GLN A 294 -17.38 -41.27 -44.89
CA GLN A 294 -17.64 -39.92 -45.43
C GLN A 294 -17.37 -38.85 -44.36
N PRO A 295 -16.61 -37.77 -44.66
CA PRO A 295 -16.41 -36.66 -43.73
C PRO A 295 -17.67 -35.78 -43.64
N LEU A 296 -18.15 -35.50 -42.42
CA LEU A 296 -19.25 -34.54 -42.14
C LEU A 296 -18.73 -33.17 -41.68
N PRO A 297 -19.55 -32.10 -41.68
CA PRO A 297 -19.16 -30.79 -41.13
C PRO A 297 -19.00 -30.81 -39.59
N LEU A 298 -17.97 -30.15 -39.06
CA LEU A 298 -17.72 -30.02 -37.61
C LEU A 298 -18.91 -29.42 -36.85
N SER A 299 -19.55 -28.40 -37.42
CA SER A 299 -20.72 -27.73 -36.83
C SER A 299 -21.96 -28.61 -36.71
N GLY A 300 -22.00 -29.77 -37.40
CA GLY A 300 -23.09 -30.74 -37.25
C GLY A 300 -22.92 -31.70 -36.06
N HIS A 301 -21.71 -31.74 -35.47
CA HIS A 301 -21.37 -32.61 -34.34
C HIS A 301 -21.13 -31.83 -33.03
N TYR A 302 -21.06 -30.50 -33.13
CA TYR A 302 -20.83 -29.59 -32.02
C TYR A 302 -22.08 -28.71 -31.76
N PRO A 303 -22.53 -28.53 -30.50
CA PRO A 303 -22.01 -29.16 -29.29
C PRO A 303 -22.35 -30.66 -29.24
N ASP A 304 -21.46 -31.47 -28.66
CA ASP A 304 -21.70 -32.90 -28.45
C ASP A 304 -22.74 -33.11 -27.35
N SER A 305 -24.02 -33.24 -27.76
CA SER A 305 -25.14 -33.44 -26.82
C SER A 305 -25.04 -34.70 -25.94
N ALA A 306 -24.17 -35.65 -26.28
CA ALA A 306 -23.93 -36.87 -25.51
C ALA A 306 -22.57 -36.87 -24.79
N PHE A 307 -21.89 -35.73 -24.70
CA PHE A 307 -20.60 -35.57 -24.01
C PHE A 307 -20.65 -36.11 -22.56
N PRO A 308 -19.65 -36.90 -22.12
CA PRO A 308 -18.42 -37.30 -22.82
C PRO A 308 -18.54 -38.61 -23.62
N HIS A 309 -19.74 -39.17 -23.74
CA HIS A 309 -20.01 -40.48 -24.34
C HIS A 309 -20.46 -40.41 -25.80
N GLY A 310 -20.42 -39.22 -26.41
CA GLY A 310 -20.87 -38.94 -27.77
C GLY A 310 -19.75 -38.96 -28.80
N ASN A 311 -19.65 -37.88 -29.55
CA ASN A 311 -18.67 -37.71 -30.63
C ASN A 311 -17.29 -37.26 -30.14
N THR A 312 -17.14 -36.81 -28.88
CA THR A 312 -15.85 -36.39 -28.34
C THR A 312 -14.88 -37.57 -28.19
N GLN A 313 -13.75 -37.49 -28.89
CA GLN A 313 -12.67 -38.48 -28.85
C GLN A 313 -11.61 -38.14 -27.80
N ARG A 314 -11.19 -36.88 -27.69
CA ARG A 314 -10.23 -36.41 -26.68
C ARG A 314 -10.71 -35.13 -26.03
N TYR A 315 -10.33 -34.98 -24.76
CA TYR A 315 -10.57 -33.80 -23.95
C TYR A 315 -9.25 -33.40 -23.28
N PHE A 316 -8.86 -32.15 -23.47
CA PHE A 316 -7.72 -31.53 -22.79
C PHE A 316 -8.24 -30.37 -21.95
N ARG A 317 -7.93 -30.37 -20.67
CA ARG A 317 -8.31 -29.30 -19.74
C ARG A 317 -7.31 -28.15 -19.82
N GLY A 318 -7.81 -26.94 -19.66
CA GLY A 318 -7.02 -25.78 -19.31
C GLY A 318 -6.49 -25.87 -17.88
N ALA A 319 -5.60 -24.94 -17.54
CA ALA A 319 -5.16 -24.67 -16.18
C ALA A 319 -6.05 -23.62 -15.49
N GLY A 320 -6.14 -23.70 -14.16
CA GLY A 320 -6.72 -22.65 -13.34
C GLY A 320 -5.80 -21.42 -13.27
N GLY A 321 -6.34 -20.25 -12.94
CA GLY A 321 -5.58 -19.00 -12.80
C GLY A 321 -4.79 -18.90 -11.49
N GLY A 322 -3.78 -18.05 -11.48
CA GLY A 322 -2.98 -17.73 -10.28
C GLY A 322 -3.74 -16.87 -9.27
N GLY A 323 -3.45 -17.02 -7.97
CA GLY A 323 -4.07 -16.23 -6.91
C GLY A 323 -3.51 -14.81 -6.84
N GLY A 324 -4.34 -13.84 -6.46
CA GLY A 324 -3.91 -12.45 -6.24
C GLY A 324 -3.08 -12.30 -4.96
N GLY A 325 -2.12 -11.37 -5.01
CA GLY A 325 -1.32 -10.98 -3.85
C GLY A 325 -2.16 -10.32 -2.76
N GLY A 326 -1.81 -10.56 -1.51
CA GLY A 326 -2.52 -10.04 -0.35
C GLY A 326 -2.18 -8.59 -0.01
N GLN A 327 -2.51 -8.21 1.21
CA GLN A 327 -2.17 -6.89 1.74
C GLN A 327 -1.38 -7.00 3.04
N ILE A 328 -0.32 -6.21 3.16
CA ILE A 328 0.45 -6.02 4.39
C ILE A 328 0.40 -4.54 4.76
N GLN A 329 0.01 -4.25 6.01
CA GLN A 329 0.07 -2.92 6.58
C GLN A 329 0.84 -2.95 7.89
N ILE A 330 1.90 -2.14 7.99
CA ILE A 330 2.73 -2.03 9.19
C ILE A 330 2.71 -0.56 9.63
N HIS A 331 2.02 -0.29 10.75
CA HIS A 331 1.87 1.05 11.33
C HIS A 331 2.62 1.16 12.65
N VAL A 332 3.62 2.03 12.71
CA VAL A 332 4.57 2.11 13.83
C VAL A 332 4.83 3.56 14.24
N ILE A 333 4.74 3.86 15.54
CA ILE A 333 5.09 5.20 16.04
C ILE A 333 6.61 5.44 15.95
N GLY A 334 7.40 4.44 16.37
CA GLY A 334 8.86 4.40 16.19
C GLY A 334 9.28 3.94 14.79
N HIS A 335 10.53 3.57 14.62
CA HIS A 335 11.10 3.17 13.33
C HIS A 335 10.61 1.79 12.90
N ILE A 336 10.47 1.60 11.59
CA ILE A 336 10.44 0.27 10.97
C ILE A 336 11.88 -0.10 10.66
N VAL A 337 12.38 -1.19 11.24
CA VAL A 337 13.76 -1.67 11.06
C VAL A 337 13.74 -2.96 10.27
N LEU A 338 14.30 -2.92 9.06
CA LEU A 338 14.47 -4.09 8.20
C LEU A 338 15.91 -4.60 8.37
N GLY A 339 16.06 -5.74 9.05
CA GLY A 339 17.36 -6.37 9.25
C GLY A 339 17.88 -7.05 7.97
N SER A 340 19.13 -7.47 7.97
CA SER A 340 19.85 -8.05 6.81
C SER A 340 19.19 -9.25 6.09
N SER A 341 18.19 -9.89 6.70
CA SER A 341 17.43 -11.02 6.12
C SER A 341 15.92 -10.77 6.06
N ALA A 342 15.51 -9.51 6.22
CA ALA A 342 14.12 -9.11 6.10
C ALA A 342 13.63 -9.33 4.68
N VAL A 343 12.42 -9.85 4.55
CA VAL A 343 11.73 -10.01 3.27
C VAL A 343 10.24 -9.79 3.49
N LEU A 344 9.62 -8.91 2.70
CA LEU A 344 8.20 -8.58 2.73
C LEU A 344 7.62 -8.83 1.34
N LYS A 345 6.68 -9.77 1.23
CA LYS A 345 6.11 -10.17 -0.06
C LYS A 345 4.59 -10.08 -0.07
N VAL A 346 4.07 -9.48 -1.14
CA VAL A 346 2.66 -9.49 -1.52
C VAL A 346 2.57 -9.78 -3.02
N ASN A 347 3.29 -10.80 -3.50
CA ASN A 347 3.35 -11.11 -4.92
C ASN A 347 2.06 -11.80 -5.40
N GLY A 348 1.75 -11.68 -6.69
CA GLY A 348 0.75 -12.50 -7.36
C GLY A 348 1.26 -13.91 -7.61
N GLY A 349 0.36 -14.88 -7.54
CA GLY A 349 0.63 -16.26 -7.88
C GLY A 349 0.74 -16.47 -9.40
N ASN A 350 1.63 -17.35 -9.82
CA ASN A 350 1.91 -17.61 -11.22
C ASN A 350 0.76 -18.36 -11.92
N GLY A 351 0.59 -18.13 -13.22
CA GLY A 351 -0.22 -18.97 -14.10
C GLY A 351 0.47 -20.31 -14.40
N ALA A 352 -0.28 -21.25 -14.94
CA ALA A 352 0.18 -22.60 -15.29
C ALA A 352 -0.27 -23.02 -16.69
N GLY A 353 0.32 -24.10 -17.21
CA GLY A 353 -0.09 -24.72 -18.47
C GLY A 353 -1.15 -25.81 -18.29
N GLY A 354 -2.08 -25.90 -19.24
CA GLY A 354 -3.10 -26.95 -19.32
C GLY A 354 -2.57 -28.32 -19.73
N ASP A 355 -3.48 -29.29 -19.87
CA ASP A 355 -3.18 -30.69 -20.23
C ASP A 355 -2.34 -30.75 -21.53
N SER A 356 -1.50 -31.78 -21.64
CA SER A 356 -0.63 -31.98 -22.82
C SER A 356 -1.21 -32.95 -23.86
N THR A 357 -0.86 -32.75 -25.12
CA THR A 357 -1.38 -33.53 -26.27
C THR A 357 -0.73 -34.92 -26.50
N SER A 358 0.36 -35.27 -25.79
CA SER A 358 1.11 -36.52 -26.00
C SER A 358 0.67 -37.69 -25.10
N GLY A 359 -0.30 -38.47 -25.58
CA GLY A 359 -0.62 -39.79 -25.02
C GLY A 359 0.22 -40.91 -25.65
N GLY A 360 1.39 -41.22 -25.09
CA GLY A 360 2.23 -42.35 -25.53
C GLY A 360 3.49 -42.53 -24.68
N SER A 361 3.85 -43.77 -24.36
CA SER A 361 4.82 -44.16 -23.31
C SER A 361 6.31 -43.96 -23.63
N LEU A 362 6.68 -43.00 -24.47
CA LEU A 362 8.06 -42.56 -24.69
C LEU A 362 8.02 -41.04 -24.93
N ASP A 363 8.61 -40.27 -24.01
CA ASP A 363 8.78 -38.81 -23.97
C ASP A 363 7.56 -37.96 -23.50
N GLY A 364 7.66 -37.42 -22.28
CA GLY A 364 6.55 -36.87 -21.48
C GLY A 364 5.96 -35.50 -21.90
N SER A 365 4.74 -35.25 -21.41
CA SER A 365 4.15 -33.99 -20.88
C SER A 365 4.56 -32.62 -21.43
N THR A 366 4.73 -32.42 -22.75
CA THR A 366 5.50 -31.24 -23.20
C THR A 366 4.89 -30.39 -24.31
N THR A 367 3.58 -30.48 -24.56
CA THR A 367 2.88 -29.51 -25.42
C THR A 367 1.49 -29.22 -24.86
N GLN A 368 1.43 -28.18 -24.03
CA GLN A 368 0.24 -27.71 -23.34
C GLN A 368 -0.73 -27.04 -24.31
N VAL A 369 -2.03 -27.31 -24.14
CA VAL A 369 -3.09 -26.80 -25.02
C VAL A 369 -3.45 -25.33 -24.76
N SER A 370 -3.18 -24.82 -23.55
CA SER A 370 -3.50 -23.44 -23.16
C SER A 370 -2.71 -23.05 -21.90
N GLY A 371 -2.60 -21.74 -21.64
CA GLY A 371 -1.96 -21.18 -20.45
C GLY A 371 -2.88 -20.24 -19.68
N SER A 372 -2.92 -20.35 -18.36
CA SER A 372 -3.77 -19.51 -17.49
C SER A 372 -3.12 -18.18 -17.10
N GLY A 373 -3.91 -17.23 -16.65
CA GLY A 373 -3.42 -15.91 -16.23
C GLY A 373 -2.76 -15.93 -14.85
N GLY A 374 -1.72 -15.12 -14.67
CA GLY A 374 -1.12 -14.85 -13.36
C GLY A 374 -1.98 -13.90 -12.52
N GLY A 375 -1.99 -14.06 -11.19
CA GLY A 375 -2.66 -13.12 -10.28
C GLY A 375 -1.90 -11.81 -10.17
N SER A 376 -2.55 -10.71 -9.80
CA SER A 376 -1.86 -9.43 -9.63
C SER A 376 -1.02 -9.41 -8.35
N GLY A 377 -0.05 -8.50 -8.30
CA GLY A 377 0.59 -8.11 -7.04
C GLY A 377 -0.41 -7.48 -6.08
N GLY A 378 -0.03 -7.45 -4.82
CA GLY A 378 -0.82 -6.92 -3.72
C GLY A 378 -0.37 -5.54 -3.26
N HIS A 379 -0.66 -5.20 -2.02
CA HIS A 379 -0.40 -3.86 -1.49
C HIS A 379 0.42 -3.92 -0.22
N LEU A 380 1.59 -3.28 -0.24
CA LEU A 380 2.49 -3.18 0.91
C LEU A 380 2.52 -1.73 1.40
N ILE A 381 2.02 -1.49 2.61
CA ILE A 381 2.02 -0.18 3.26
C ILE A 381 2.91 -0.25 4.50
N LEU A 382 4.01 0.51 4.47
CA LEU A 382 4.87 0.75 5.61
C LEU A 382 4.64 2.17 6.08
N SER A 383 4.05 2.38 7.26
CA SER A 383 3.85 3.71 7.82
C SER A 383 4.55 3.83 9.17
N SER A 384 5.50 4.75 9.21
CA SER A 384 6.20 5.12 10.43
C SER A 384 6.08 6.60 10.69
N ALA A 385 5.87 6.96 11.96
CA ALA A 385 5.91 8.35 12.36
C ALA A 385 7.31 8.83 12.80
N SER A 386 8.31 7.94 12.80
CA SER A 386 9.71 8.26 13.14
C SER A 386 10.69 7.96 12.01
N GLY A 387 10.48 6.92 11.20
CA GLY A 387 11.35 6.62 10.07
C GLY A 387 11.44 5.16 9.66
N LEU A 388 12.27 4.90 8.64
CA LEU A 388 12.58 3.58 8.09
C LEU A 388 14.09 3.34 8.17
N ASN A 389 14.48 2.21 8.74
CA ASN A 389 15.88 1.82 8.87
C ASN A 389 16.18 0.63 7.95
N LEU A 390 17.00 0.90 6.93
CA LEU A 390 17.52 -0.02 5.93
C LEU A 390 19.05 -0.22 6.08
N SER A 391 19.63 0.21 7.20
CA SER A 391 21.08 0.27 7.38
C SER A 391 21.78 -1.08 7.37
N GLU A 392 21.05 -2.18 7.58
CA GLU A 392 21.57 -3.55 7.47
C GLU A 392 21.44 -4.15 6.06
N ILE A 393 20.73 -3.50 5.13
CA ILE A 393 20.54 -3.97 3.77
C ILE A 393 21.61 -3.36 2.85
N ASN A 394 22.57 -4.19 2.44
CA ASN A 394 23.66 -3.77 1.57
C ASN A 394 23.21 -3.75 0.10
N VAL A 395 23.36 -2.60 -0.57
CA VAL A 395 23.07 -2.42 -2.01
C VAL A 395 24.31 -2.02 -2.81
N GLY A 396 25.50 -2.30 -2.27
CA GLY A 396 26.79 -1.96 -2.87
C GLY A 396 27.37 -0.64 -2.35
N THR A 397 28.24 -0.03 -3.15
CA THR A 397 29.00 1.18 -2.77
C THR A 397 28.79 2.30 -3.78
N ALA A 398 28.59 3.52 -3.29
CA ALA A 398 28.47 4.71 -4.12
C ALA A 398 29.83 5.20 -4.63
N LEU A 399 30.10 5.10 -5.94
CA LEU A 399 31.38 5.56 -6.52
C LEU A 399 31.39 7.05 -6.90
N ASN A 400 30.25 7.67 -7.18
CA ASN A 400 30.12 9.10 -7.44
C ASN A 400 28.77 9.65 -6.91
N PRO A 401 28.78 10.51 -5.87
CA PRO A 401 27.59 11.24 -5.48
C PRO A 401 27.18 12.17 -6.62
N GLY A 402 26.01 11.96 -7.22
CA GLY A 402 25.46 12.80 -8.30
C GLY A 402 25.18 12.07 -9.63
N ASN A 403 25.67 10.84 -9.84
CA ASN A 403 25.34 10.06 -11.03
C ASN A 403 24.59 8.75 -10.71
N PRO A 404 23.27 8.67 -10.99
CA PRO A 404 22.43 7.51 -10.72
C PRO A 404 23.01 6.21 -11.32
N ASN A 405 23.54 6.29 -12.53
CA ASN A 405 24.01 5.12 -13.30
C ASN A 405 25.24 4.42 -12.70
N THR A 406 25.86 5.01 -11.67
CA THR A 406 26.96 4.38 -10.92
C THR A 406 26.52 3.73 -9.60
N PHE A 407 25.26 3.93 -9.19
CA PHE A 407 24.63 3.19 -8.08
C PHE A 407 23.98 1.89 -8.60
N PHE A 408 23.42 1.93 -9.81
CA PHE A 408 22.68 0.83 -10.45
C PHE A 408 23.59 -0.21 -11.13
N ASP A 409 24.69 -0.63 -10.50
CA ASP A 409 25.29 -1.92 -10.90
C ASP A 409 24.29 -3.00 -10.47
N ASN A 410 23.32 -3.30 -11.34
CA ASN A 410 22.21 -4.26 -11.20
C ASN A 410 22.66 -5.70 -10.93
N THR A 411 23.91 -5.94 -10.54
CA THR A 411 24.42 -7.26 -10.21
C THR A 411 24.02 -7.76 -8.82
N ILE A 412 23.48 -6.90 -7.93
CA ILE A 412 23.02 -7.29 -6.58
C ILE A 412 21.82 -6.44 -6.05
N PRO A 413 20.71 -6.24 -6.78
CA PRO A 413 19.50 -5.72 -6.15
C PRO A 413 19.04 -6.66 -5.02
N ASN A 414 18.71 -6.10 -3.86
CA ASN A 414 18.17 -6.84 -2.72
C ASN A 414 16.71 -6.45 -2.57
N TYR A 415 15.84 -7.12 -3.33
CA TYR A 415 14.39 -6.90 -3.33
C TYR A 415 13.75 -7.38 -2.02
N VAL A 416 13.99 -6.62 -0.95
CA VAL A 416 13.45 -6.84 0.39
C VAL A 416 11.94 -6.64 0.40
N MET A 417 11.42 -5.73 -0.42
CA MET A 417 10.00 -5.44 -0.54
C MET A 417 9.49 -5.83 -1.92
N GLN A 418 8.49 -6.71 -2.00
CA GLN A 418 8.01 -7.26 -3.26
C GLN A 418 6.49 -7.19 -3.35
N ALA A 419 5.98 -6.64 -4.45
CA ALA A 419 4.58 -6.63 -4.83
C ALA A 419 4.43 -6.90 -6.32
N ILE A 420 5.11 -7.94 -6.81
CA ILE A 420 5.20 -8.27 -8.24
C ILE A 420 3.93 -9.02 -8.65
N GLY A 421 3.41 -8.78 -9.84
CA GLY A 421 2.36 -9.63 -10.42
C GLY A 421 2.85 -11.04 -10.71
N GLY A 422 1.94 -11.99 -10.87
CA GLY A 422 2.24 -13.37 -11.22
C GLY A 422 2.57 -13.54 -12.70
N ARG A 423 3.44 -14.50 -12.99
CA ARG A 423 3.84 -14.85 -14.36
C ARG A 423 2.68 -15.40 -15.19
N ARG A 424 2.78 -15.24 -16.52
CA ARG A 424 1.95 -15.91 -17.54
C ARG A 424 2.01 -17.44 -17.43
N GLY A 425 0.88 -18.11 -17.62
CA GLY A 425 0.84 -19.55 -17.89
C GLY A 425 1.30 -19.86 -19.33
N TRP A 426 2.00 -20.97 -19.50
CA TRP A 426 2.62 -21.37 -20.78
C TRP A 426 1.71 -22.26 -21.64
N SER A 427 1.85 -22.14 -22.95
CA SER A 427 1.22 -23.00 -23.97
C SER A 427 2.24 -23.33 -25.06
N ALA A 428 2.00 -24.39 -25.85
CA ALA A 428 2.76 -24.64 -27.09
C ALA A 428 4.30 -24.75 -26.96
N SER A 429 4.82 -25.06 -25.75
CA SER A 429 6.24 -24.92 -25.39
C SER A 429 7.25 -25.62 -26.31
N LYS A 430 6.90 -26.73 -26.96
CA LYS A 430 7.80 -27.51 -27.85
C LYS A 430 7.50 -27.46 -29.35
N LEU A 431 6.56 -26.64 -29.82
CA LEU A 431 6.22 -26.56 -31.26
C LEU A 431 7.40 -26.12 -32.15
N ALA A 432 8.42 -25.48 -31.58
CA ALA A 432 9.62 -25.03 -32.29
C ALA A 432 10.56 -26.17 -32.74
N ALA A 433 10.48 -27.37 -32.15
CA ALA A 433 11.43 -28.46 -32.45
C ALA A 433 11.31 -29.04 -33.88
N ASN A 434 10.22 -28.75 -34.60
CA ASN A 434 9.98 -29.22 -35.96
C ASN A 434 10.37 -28.19 -37.06
N PHE A 435 10.91 -27.02 -36.70
CA PHE A 435 11.54 -26.15 -37.69
C PHE A 435 12.85 -26.78 -38.17
N PRO A 436 13.21 -26.63 -39.46
CA PRO A 436 14.48 -27.15 -39.97
C PRO A 436 15.63 -26.48 -39.21
N VAL A 437 16.13 -27.24 -38.24
CA VAL A 437 17.37 -27.05 -37.50
C VAL A 437 18.46 -26.50 -38.40
N SER A 438 18.87 -25.26 -38.14
CA SER A 438 20.31 -25.02 -38.20
C SER A 438 20.93 -25.83 -37.07
N GLU A 439 21.96 -26.63 -37.37
CA GLU A 439 22.60 -27.63 -36.48
C GLU A 439 23.13 -27.09 -35.12
N ASN A 440 22.90 -25.83 -34.77
CA ASN A 440 23.36 -25.18 -33.54
C ASN A 440 22.23 -24.56 -32.69
N ALA A 441 20.96 -24.82 -32.98
CA ALA A 441 19.86 -24.30 -32.17
C ALA A 441 19.72 -25.11 -30.85
N PRO A 442 19.82 -24.48 -29.65
CA PRO A 442 19.70 -25.18 -28.38
C PRO A 442 18.27 -25.74 -28.16
N ASN A 443 18.17 -26.99 -27.67
CA ASN A 443 16.94 -27.76 -27.45
C ASN A 443 16.00 -27.22 -26.33
N ASN A 444 16.12 -25.96 -25.93
CA ASN A 444 15.50 -25.41 -24.72
C ASN A 444 14.51 -24.29 -25.09
N TYR A 445 13.31 -24.66 -25.52
CA TYR A 445 12.22 -23.73 -25.83
C TYR A 445 11.06 -23.97 -24.85
N ASP A 446 10.57 -22.92 -24.19
CA ASP A 446 9.52 -22.99 -23.15
C ASP A 446 8.15 -22.43 -23.57
N GLY A 447 8.02 -21.97 -24.82
CA GLY A 447 6.79 -21.37 -25.34
C GLY A 447 6.55 -19.92 -24.92
N ASN A 448 7.26 -19.41 -23.92
CA ASN A 448 7.10 -18.03 -23.46
C ASN A 448 7.85 -17.01 -24.34
N GLY A 449 8.91 -17.45 -25.04
CA GLY A 449 9.77 -16.60 -25.87
C GLY A 449 9.79 -16.86 -27.38
N SER A 450 8.90 -17.71 -27.92
CA SER A 450 8.98 -18.13 -29.34
C SER A 450 7.65 -18.18 -30.10
N PHE A 451 6.56 -18.65 -29.47
CA PHE A 451 5.24 -18.79 -30.12
C PHE A 451 4.13 -18.38 -29.14
N HIS A 452 3.42 -17.29 -29.44
CA HIS A 452 2.53 -16.60 -28.50
C HIS A 452 1.08 -17.10 -28.47
N ALA A 453 0.73 -18.21 -29.14
CA ALA A 453 -0.64 -18.69 -29.22
C ALA A 453 -1.11 -19.39 -27.94
N GLY A 454 -2.23 -18.95 -27.36
CA GLY A 454 -2.93 -19.60 -26.26
C GLY A 454 -2.31 -19.44 -24.88
N ARG A 455 -1.31 -18.55 -24.73
CA ARG A 455 -0.65 -18.28 -23.44
C ARG A 455 -1.52 -17.44 -22.52
N GLY A 456 -1.27 -17.50 -21.23
CA GLY A 456 -1.92 -16.62 -20.26
C GLY A 456 -1.35 -15.20 -20.27
N GLY A 457 -2.10 -14.27 -19.68
CA GLY A 457 -1.68 -12.90 -19.39
C GLY A 457 -0.91 -12.79 -18.07
N ALA A 458 0.05 -11.88 -18.00
CA ALA A 458 0.78 -11.57 -16.77
C ALA A 458 -0.12 -10.73 -15.84
N GLY A 459 -0.02 -10.99 -14.54
CA GLY A 459 -0.70 -10.17 -13.54
C GLY A 459 -0.05 -8.80 -13.42
N ALA A 460 -0.87 -7.77 -13.18
CA ALA A 460 -0.39 -6.42 -12.91
C ALA A 460 0.52 -6.38 -11.69
N SER A 461 1.48 -5.45 -11.67
CA SER A 461 2.20 -5.12 -10.44
C SER A 461 1.25 -4.59 -9.37
N GLY A 462 1.61 -4.85 -8.12
CA GLY A 462 0.99 -4.28 -6.94
C GLY A 462 1.50 -2.86 -6.67
N VAL A 463 1.32 -2.40 -5.44
CA VAL A 463 1.80 -1.07 -5.02
C VAL A 463 2.54 -1.18 -3.69
N ILE A 464 3.70 -0.51 -3.60
CA ILE A 464 4.49 -0.40 -2.38
C ILE A 464 4.51 1.06 -1.95
N GLN A 465 4.16 1.33 -0.70
CA GLN A 465 4.05 2.67 -0.13
C GLN A 465 4.84 2.76 1.18
N ILE A 466 5.67 3.79 1.27
CA ILE A 466 6.49 4.08 2.45
C ILE A 466 6.08 5.47 2.94
N HIS A 467 5.33 5.49 4.04
CA HIS A 467 4.89 6.71 4.69
C HIS A 467 5.83 7.08 5.81
N ILE A 468 6.54 8.19 5.64
CA ILE A 468 7.56 8.68 6.58
C ILE A 468 7.57 10.22 6.62
N PRO A 469 7.89 10.86 7.76
CA PRO A 469 7.77 12.32 7.89
C PRO A 469 8.74 13.09 6.99
N ASP A 470 10.05 12.79 7.09
CA ASP A 470 11.09 13.41 6.27
C ASP A 470 12.05 12.35 5.70
N PRO A 471 11.99 12.03 4.40
CA PRO A 471 12.84 11.01 3.80
C PRO A 471 14.36 11.28 3.91
N VAL A 472 14.79 12.54 4.06
CA VAL A 472 16.23 12.88 4.17
C VAL A 472 16.77 12.47 5.53
N THR A 473 16.02 12.74 6.61
CA THR A 473 16.50 12.49 7.98
C THR A 473 16.04 11.15 8.51
N ASP A 474 14.87 10.68 8.06
CA ASP A 474 14.15 9.58 8.70
C ASP A 474 14.32 8.25 7.96
N ILE A 475 14.96 8.24 6.78
CA ILE A 475 15.47 7.00 6.17
C ILE A 475 16.95 6.84 6.52
N ALA A 476 17.25 5.78 7.27
CA ALA A 476 18.63 5.36 7.51
C ALA A 476 19.03 4.32 6.45
N TYR A 477 19.93 4.70 5.54
CA TYR A 477 20.48 3.77 4.55
C TYR A 477 21.75 3.07 5.05
N HIS A 478 22.24 2.10 4.30
CA HIS A 478 23.53 1.47 4.57
C HIS A 478 24.65 2.52 4.51
N GLY A 479 25.60 2.45 5.46
CA GLY A 479 26.64 3.48 5.64
C GLY A 479 27.49 3.77 4.40
N ASP A 480 27.64 2.78 3.50
CA ASP A 480 28.41 2.90 2.25
C ASP A 480 27.71 3.73 1.16
N VAL A 481 26.41 4.01 1.30
CA VAL A 481 25.58 4.72 0.31
C VAL A 481 24.79 5.91 0.88
N ASP A 482 24.59 5.97 2.20
CA ASP A 482 23.73 6.95 2.88
C ASP A 482 23.99 8.41 2.47
N ALA A 483 25.26 8.85 2.54
CA ALA A 483 25.63 10.21 2.17
C ALA A 483 25.39 10.51 0.69
N ALA A 484 25.62 9.53 -0.19
CA ALA A 484 25.46 9.70 -1.62
C ALA A 484 23.99 9.74 -2.03
N PHE A 485 23.14 8.92 -1.42
CA PHE A 485 21.70 8.95 -1.63
C PHE A 485 21.09 10.28 -1.17
N LYS A 486 21.44 10.73 0.04
CA LYS A 486 20.95 12.04 0.55
C LYS A 486 21.35 13.19 -0.36
N GLN A 487 22.61 13.22 -0.84
CA GLN A 487 23.04 14.22 -1.83
C GLN A 487 22.30 14.09 -3.16
N TYR A 488 22.03 12.86 -3.62
CA TYR A 488 21.33 12.64 -4.89
C TYR A 488 19.89 13.15 -4.84
N VAL A 489 19.14 12.83 -3.79
CA VAL A 489 17.72 13.19 -3.67
C VAL A 489 17.50 14.68 -3.38
N THR A 490 18.53 15.40 -2.90
CA THR A 490 18.44 16.85 -2.62
C THR A 490 19.22 17.73 -3.60
N LEU A 491 19.63 17.21 -4.76
CA LEU A 491 20.42 17.96 -5.76
C LEU A 491 21.74 18.53 -5.19
N GLU A 492 22.44 17.74 -4.37
CA GLU A 492 23.72 18.04 -3.71
C GLU A 492 23.65 19.16 -2.64
N ASN A 493 22.46 19.68 -2.34
CA ASN A 493 22.23 20.63 -1.26
C ASN A 493 21.23 20.05 -0.26
N LEU A 494 21.69 19.68 0.94
CA LEU A 494 20.84 19.04 1.96
C LEU A 494 19.70 19.93 2.48
N ASP A 495 19.76 21.25 2.22
CA ASP A 495 18.68 22.18 2.56
C ASP A 495 17.56 22.22 1.51
N ASN A 496 17.75 21.59 0.35
CA ASN A 496 16.69 21.49 -0.66
C ASN A 496 15.63 20.44 -0.25
N PRO A 497 14.37 20.61 -0.70
CA PRO A 497 13.38 19.54 -0.59
C PRO A 497 13.84 18.26 -1.29
N VAL A 498 13.25 17.12 -0.91
CA VAL A 498 13.46 15.84 -1.60
C VAL A 498 12.86 15.89 -2.99
N VAL A 499 13.64 15.56 -4.01
CA VAL A 499 13.15 15.29 -5.36
C VAL A 499 12.49 13.92 -5.37
N SER A 500 11.17 13.88 -5.48
CA SER A 500 10.36 12.68 -5.28
C SER A 500 10.78 11.53 -6.20
N ASP A 501 10.95 11.78 -7.49
CA ASP A 501 11.33 10.74 -8.46
C ASP A 501 12.71 10.13 -8.16
N ARG A 502 13.65 10.95 -7.64
CA ARG A 502 14.99 10.46 -7.24
C ARG A 502 14.93 9.60 -5.99
N GLN A 503 14.05 9.95 -5.07
CA GLN A 503 13.82 9.19 -3.84
C GLN A 503 13.21 7.83 -4.17
N ASP A 504 12.21 7.78 -5.03
CA ASP A 504 11.58 6.54 -5.47
C ASP A 504 12.58 5.64 -6.23
N GLN A 505 13.46 6.24 -7.06
CA GLN A 505 14.57 5.53 -7.73
C GLN A 505 15.60 4.92 -6.76
N VAL A 506 15.96 5.63 -5.69
CA VAL A 506 16.86 5.09 -4.65
C VAL A 506 16.20 3.89 -3.94
N LEU A 507 14.92 4.02 -3.62
CA LEU A 507 14.18 2.95 -2.95
C LEU A 507 13.89 1.74 -3.85
N ALA A 508 13.89 1.91 -5.18
CA ALA A 508 13.80 0.82 -6.15
C ALA A 508 14.95 -0.20 -6.04
N LEU A 509 16.08 0.16 -5.40
CA LEU A 509 17.15 -0.80 -5.10
C LEU A 509 16.77 -1.82 -4.01
N TYR A 510 15.74 -1.50 -3.22
CA TYR A 510 15.24 -2.30 -2.10
C TYR A 510 13.89 -2.95 -2.39
N ALA A 511 13.22 -2.55 -3.48
CA ALA A 511 11.82 -2.87 -3.74
C ALA A 511 11.50 -3.11 -5.22
N MET A 512 10.51 -3.98 -5.48
CA MET A 512 9.92 -4.19 -6.81
C MET A 512 8.41 -4.42 -6.68
N PRO A 513 7.52 -3.65 -7.32
CA PRO A 513 7.75 -2.44 -8.15
C PRO A 513 8.41 -1.28 -7.39
N VAL A 514 8.75 -0.22 -8.12
CA VAL A 514 9.22 1.06 -7.56
C VAL A 514 8.21 1.56 -6.49
N PRO A 515 8.65 1.85 -5.26
CA PRO A 515 7.77 2.28 -4.19
C PRO A 515 7.48 3.78 -4.25
N PHE A 516 6.37 4.20 -3.65
CA PHE A 516 6.04 5.60 -3.44
C PHE A 516 6.40 6.07 -2.03
N THR A 517 7.05 7.22 -1.95
CA THR A 517 7.33 7.90 -0.66
C THR A 517 6.22 8.88 -0.32
N LEU A 518 5.52 8.66 0.80
CA LEU A 518 4.29 9.34 1.18
C LEU A 518 4.38 9.94 2.60
N MET A 519 3.39 10.76 2.97
CA MET A 519 3.25 11.28 4.33
C MET A 519 2.58 10.28 5.27
N PRO A 520 3.00 10.19 6.55
CA PRO A 520 2.34 9.37 7.56
C PRO A 520 0.90 9.81 7.84
N PHE A 521 0.01 8.84 8.04
CA PHE A 521 -1.37 9.09 8.45
C PHE A 521 -1.51 9.47 9.93
N PHE A 522 -0.44 9.30 10.70
CA PHE A 522 -0.40 9.52 12.13
C PHE A 522 0.97 10.07 12.55
N SER A 523 1.02 10.72 13.71
CA SER A 523 2.24 11.28 14.29
C SER A 523 2.27 11.02 15.80
N PRO A 524 3.45 10.90 16.44
CA PRO A 524 3.54 10.96 17.90
C PRO A 524 3.09 12.33 18.43
N LYS A 525 3.09 13.35 17.57
CA LYS A 525 2.70 14.72 17.91
C LYS A 525 1.25 14.96 17.56
N SER A 526 0.51 15.49 18.53
CA SER A 526 -0.83 16.04 18.31
C SER A 526 -0.87 17.49 18.76
N GLN A 527 -1.73 18.29 18.15
CA GLN A 527 -1.86 19.71 18.47
C GLN A 527 -3.33 20.09 18.58
N VAL A 528 -3.64 20.88 19.59
CA VAL A 528 -4.88 21.64 19.71
C VAL A 528 -4.56 23.12 19.74
N GLN A 529 -5.39 23.92 19.09
CA GLN A 529 -5.27 25.37 19.11
C GLN A 529 -6.63 25.99 19.41
N SER A 530 -6.66 26.98 20.29
CA SER A 530 -7.86 27.72 20.58
C SER A 530 -8.25 28.62 19.41
N VAL A 531 -9.56 28.90 19.30
CA VAL A 531 -10.02 30.09 18.58
C VAL A 531 -9.48 31.35 19.27
N TRP A 532 -9.53 32.48 18.57
CA TRP A 532 -9.16 33.76 19.17
C TRP A 532 -10.12 34.15 20.29
N ILE A 533 -9.55 34.54 21.43
CA ILE A 533 -10.27 35.03 22.60
C ILE A 533 -10.15 36.55 22.60
N ASP A 534 -11.27 37.26 22.43
CA ASP A 534 -11.33 38.71 22.63
C ASP A 534 -11.40 39.00 24.13
N THR A 535 -10.48 39.81 24.63
CA THR A 535 -10.46 40.25 26.03
C THR A 535 -11.56 41.25 26.37
N GLY A 536 -12.41 41.63 25.41
CA GLY A 536 -13.69 42.31 25.66
C GLY A 536 -13.64 43.83 25.71
N LEU A 537 -12.57 44.46 25.20
CA LEU A 537 -12.33 45.91 25.28
C LEU A 537 -12.84 46.73 24.08
N ALA A 538 -13.81 46.20 23.32
CA ALA A 538 -14.42 46.94 22.22
C ALA A 538 -15.09 48.22 22.78
N ASN A 539 -14.46 49.39 22.55
CA ASN A 539 -14.84 50.76 22.96
C ASN A 539 -14.18 51.38 24.21
N LEU A 540 -13.32 50.69 24.96
CA LEU A 540 -12.50 51.31 26.03
C LEU A 540 -11.09 51.71 25.53
N ARG A 541 -10.83 51.54 24.23
CA ARG A 541 -9.48 51.52 23.64
C ARG A 541 -9.20 52.75 22.77
N GLN A 542 -8.01 53.36 22.95
CA GLN A 542 -7.33 54.14 21.91
C GLN A 542 -5.93 53.54 21.66
N PRO A 543 -5.80 52.55 20.73
CA PRO A 543 -4.55 51.84 20.48
C PRO A 543 -3.40 52.75 20.03
N SER A 544 -3.70 53.89 19.41
CA SER A 544 -2.69 54.80 18.85
C SER A 544 -1.84 55.52 19.91
N ASN A 545 -2.26 55.53 21.18
CA ASN A 545 -1.64 56.38 22.22
C ASN A 545 -1.12 55.62 23.45
N GLY A 546 -1.26 54.28 23.51
CA GLY A 546 -0.72 53.47 24.63
C GLY A 546 -1.26 53.85 26.02
N SER A 547 -2.46 54.43 26.12
CA SER A 547 -3.05 54.89 27.39
C SER A 547 -4.40 54.21 27.65
N GLY A 548 -4.54 53.57 28.82
CA GLY A 548 -5.69 52.76 29.24
C GLY A 548 -5.29 51.70 30.27
N ILE A 549 -6.28 51.01 30.86
CA ILE A 549 -6.10 49.78 31.64
C ILE A 549 -6.04 48.64 30.60
N PHE A 550 -4.99 47.82 30.63
CA PHE A 550 -4.72 46.80 29.61
C PHE A 550 -4.48 45.45 30.26
N PRO A 551 -4.80 44.32 29.59
CA PRO A 551 -4.32 43.02 30.04
C PRO A 551 -2.80 43.04 30.10
N ASP A 552 -2.28 42.81 31.30
CA ASP A 552 -0.87 42.62 31.59
C ASP A 552 -0.64 41.12 31.80
N TYR A 553 -0.02 40.48 30.82
CA TYR A 553 0.31 39.05 30.80
C TYR A 553 1.74 38.81 31.32
N GLY A 554 2.62 39.82 31.24
CA GLY A 554 3.98 39.83 31.77
C GLY A 554 4.09 40.24 33.25
N ALA A 555 2.98 40.68 33.86
CA ALA A 555 2.92 41.22 35.21
C ALA A 555 3.74 40.42 36.24
N THR A 556 4.56 41.13 37.01
CA THR A 556 5.36 40.56 38.10
C THR A 556 4.51 40.43 39.36
N GLY A 557 4.22 39.18 39.78
CA GLY A 557 3.43 38.88 40.98
C GLY A 557 2.87 37.44 40.96
N ASP A 558 1.73 37.24 41.62
CA ASP A 558 1.14 35.89 41.82
C ASP A 558 0.34 35.36 40.61
N LEU A 559 0.15 36.15 39.55
CA LEU A 559 -0.68 35.84 38.37
C LEU A 559 0.11 35.76 37.05
N ASN A 560 1.35 35.28 37.10
CA ASN A 560 2.13 34.96 35.89
C ASN A 560 1.94 33.49 35.51
N PHE A 561 1.71 33.18 34.23
CA PHE A 561 1.58 31.80 33.76
C PHE A 561 2.91 31.06 33.99
N ALA A 562 2.92 30.16 34.97
CA ALA A 562 4.11 29.41 35.39
C ALA A 562 3.89 27.89 35.25
N GLY A 563 4.99 27.13 35.38
CA GLY A 563 5.01 25.67 35.21
C GLY A 563 5.42 25.21 33.81
N ILE A 564 5.81 26.16 32.98
CA ILE A 564 6.44 25.91 31.68
C ILE A 564 7.81 26.58 31.62
N ASP A 565 8.72 26.00 30.85
CA ASP A 565 10.02 26.60 30.56
C ASP A 565 9.91 27.76 29.56
N ALA A 566 11.05 28.39 29.25
CA ALA A 566 11.12 29.51 28.30
C ALA A 566 10.72 29.13 26.86
N LEU A 567 10.69 27.85 26.50
CA LEU A 567 10.27 27.35 25.19
C LEU A 567 8.79 26.92 25.20
N GLY A 568 8.13 26.92 26.35
CA GLY A 568 6.73 26.53 26.56
C GLY A 568 6.52 25.07 26.96
N TYR A 569 7.56 24.30 27.26
CA TYR A 569 7.40 22.91 27.73
C TYR A 569 7.01 22.86 29.20
N VAL A 570 6.04 22.01 29.53
CA VAL A 570 5.66 21.73 30.92
C VAL A 570 6.86 21.15 31.69
N GLU A 571 7.20 21.77 32.80
CA GLU A 571 8.31 21.35 33.64
C GLU A 571 7.92 20.15 34.51
N SER A 572 8.72 19.08 34.49
CA SER A 572 8.50 17.86 35.27
C SER A 572 9.76 17.40 35.99
N ASP A 573 9.60 16.83 37.17
CA ASP A 573 10.68 16.15 37.90
C ASP A 573 10.97 14.79 37.23
N VAL A 574 12.21 14.60 36.80
CA VAL A 574 12.66 13.40 36.08
C VAL A 574 12.63 12.14 36.96
N ALA A 575 12.84 12.27 38.28
CA ALA A 575 12.90 11.15 39.20
C ALA A 575 11.50 10.62 39.56
N THR A 576 10.53 11.51 39.76
CA THR A 576 9.15 11.14 40.09
C THR A 576 8.25 11.06 38.86
N ALA A 577 8.68 11.63 37.73
CA ALA A 577 7.92 11.77 36.49
C ALA A 577 6.57 12.47 36.74
N THR A 578 6.61 13.55 37.54
CA THR A 578 5.45 14.38 37.87
C THR A 578 5.73 15.84 37.51
N VAL A 579 4.69 16.60 37.14
CA VAL A 579 4.77 18.04 36.94
C VAL A 579 5.29 18.72 38.21
N ILE A 580 6.18 19.70 38.04
CA ILE A 580 6.77 20.42 39.17
C ILE A 580 5.71 21.31 39.82
N GLN A 581 5.57 21.20 41.15
CA GLN A 581 4.69 22.08 41.92
C GLN A 581 5.22 23.52 41.87
N LEU A 582 4.31 24.47 41.64
CA LEU A 582 4.63 25.90 41.61
C LEU A 582 4.82 26.47 43.02
N THR A 583 5.10 27.77 43.11
CA THR A 583 5.17 28.47 44.39
C THR A 583 3.81 28.38 45.12
N PRO A 584 3.79 28.12 46.44
CA PRO A 584 2.58 28.17 47.24
C PRO A 584 1.87 29.53 47.15
N VAL A 585 0.55 29.52 46.96
CA VAL A 585 -0.30 30.70 47.10
C VAL A 585 -0.43 31.06 48.58
N THR A 586 -0.64 30.06 49.44
CA THR A 586 -0.77 30.22 50.88
C THR A 586 -0.60 28.86 51.58
N GLY A 587 -0.47 28.88 52.91
CA GLY A 587 -0.45 27.69 53.75
C GLY A 587 -0.75 28.03 55.20
N GLY A 588 -1.15 27.03 55.98
CA GLY A 588 -1.56 27.19 57.38
C GLY A 588 -1.38 25.92 58.20
N ALA A 589 -1.53 26.02 59.51
CA ALA A 589 -1.44 24.90 60.42
C ALA A 589 -2.68 23.99 60.33
N ALA A 590 -2.59 22.78 60.89
CA ALA A 590 -3.71 21.84 60.98
C ALA A 590 -4.94 22.41 61.71
N SER A 591 -4.75 23.42 62.57
CA SER A 591 -5.83 24.10 63.28
C SER A 591 -6.53 25.19 62.47
N ASP A 592 -6.00 25.57 61.31
CA ASP A 592 -6.50 26.68 60.50
C ASP A 592 -7.56 26.24 59.46
N PHE A 593 -7.83 24.93 59.36
CA PHE A 593 -8.86 24.41 58.46
C PHE A 593 -9.69 23.31 59.12
N THR A 594 -10.87 23.07 58.55
CA THR A 594 -11.75 21.96 58.91
C THR A 594 -12.23 21.25 57.65
N ILE A 595 -12.14 19.92 57.65
CA ILE A 595 -12.67 19.09 56.57
C ILE A 595 -14.15 18.81 56.86
N ASP A 596 -14.98 18.87 55.83
CA ASP A 596 -16.38 18.49 55.96
C ASP A 596 -16.55 16.98 56.21
N ALA A 597 -17.76 16.57 56.57
CA ALA A 597 -18.05 15.16 56.86
C ALA A 597 -17.99 14.23 55.63
N SER A 598 -18.00 14.77 54.42
CA SER A 598 -17.89 14.01 53.17
C SER A 598 -16.45 13.82 52.70
N GLY A 599 -15.50 14.57 53.25
CA GLY A 599 -14.10 14.51 52.85
C GLY A 599 -13.77 15.27 51.56
N PHE A 600 -14.72 15.97 50.94
CA PHE A 600 -14.52 16.66 49.64
C PHE A 600 -14.67 18.19 49.73
N SER A 601 -14.74 18.74 50.93
CA SER A 601 -14.78 20.18 51.14
C SER A 601 -13.96 20.58 52.37
N VAL A 602 -13.35 21.76 52.29
CA VAL A 602 -12.53 22.34 53.35
C VAL A 602 -12.99 23.77 53.63
N THR A 603 -13.12 24.12 54.90
CA THR A 603 -13.32 25.51 55.35
C THR A 603 -12.06 25.98 56.06
N ILE A 604 -11.48 27.09 55.59
CA ILE A 604 -10.23 27.68 56.10
C ILE A 604 -10.54 29.01 56.79
N ASP A 605 -10.06 29.15 58.03
CA ASP A 605 -10.16 30.40 58.80
C ASP A 605 -9.16 31.42 58.26
N LEU A 606 -9.67 32.52 57.68
CA LEU A 606 -8.83 33.57 57.09
C LEU A 606 -8.28 34.58 58.11
N THR A 607 -8.60 34.47 59.41
CA THR A 607 -8.16 35.44 60.42
C THR A 607 -6.68 35.34 60.77
N SER A 608 -6.05 34.18 60.54
CA SER A 608 -4.62 33.92 60.76
C SER A 608 -3.81 33.71 59.47
N LEU A 609 -4.48 33.55 58.32
CA LEU A 609 -3.86 33.15 57.07
C LEU A 609 -3.18 34.29 56.32
N ILE A 610 -1.92 34.10 55.90
CA ILE A 610 -1.21 35.04 55.03
C ILE A 610 -1.49 34.65 53.58
N ILE A 611 -2.39 35.38 52.93
CA ILE A 611 -2.72 35.27 51.51
C ILE A 611 -2.80 36.67 50.90
N ALA A 612 -2.32 36.84 49.66
CA ALA A 612 -2.38 38.13 48.98
C ALA A 612 -3.82 38.56 48.69
N ASP A 613 -4.07 39.87 48.72
CA ASP A 613 -5.40 40.46 48.55
C ASP A 613 -6.06 40.07 47.22
N SER A 614 -5.26 39.86 46.17
CA SER A 614 -5.71 39.40 44.85
C SER A 614 -6.51 38.11 44.93
N TRP A 615 -5.99 37.10 45.65
CA TRP A 615 -6.62 35.80 45.88
C TRP A 615 -7.73 35.88 46.93
N LYS A 616 -7.52 36.70 47.97
CA LYS A 616 -8.48 36.87 49.06
C LYS A 616 -9.81 37.44 48.59
N PHE A 617 -9.80 38.47 47.76
CA PHE A 617 -11.02 39.11 47.27
C PHE A 617 -11.60 38.42 46.02
N ASN A 618 -10.84 37.53 45.40
CA ASN A 618 -11.28 36.75 44.24
C ASN A 618 -11.01 35.25 44.47
N PRO A 619 -11.76 34.58 45.38
CA PRO A 619 -11.52 33.18 45.73
C PRO A 619 -11.61 32.25 44.52
N LYS A 620 -12.37 32.62 43.48
CA LYS A 620 -12.47 31.88 42.21
C LYS A 620 -11.15 31.69 41.47
N LEU A 621 -10.12 32.50 41.73
CA LEU A 621 -8.79 32.29 41.18
C LEU A 621 -8.17 30.96 41.65
N LEU A 622 -8.58 30.48 42.83
CA LEU A 622 -8.12 29.21 43.43
C LEU A 622 -8.72 27.98 42.74
N ILE A 623 -9.77 28.11 41.92
CA ILE A 623 -10.34 26.98 41.18
C ILE A 623 -9.28 26.44 40.24
N GLY A 624 -8.91 25.16 40.36
CA GLY A 624 -7.86 24.42 39.66
C GLY A 624 -6.49 24.50 40.34
N CYS A 625 -6.36 25.14 41.49
CA CYS A 625 -5.17 25.02 42.35
C CYS A 625 -5.23 23.72 43.15
N ASP A 626 -4.10 23.25 43.67
CA ASP A 626 -4.05 22.04 44.49
C ASP A 626 -4.02 22.38 45.97
N PHE A 627 -5.01 21.88 46.70
CA PHE A 627 -5.00 21.81 48.16
C PHE A 627 -4.25 20.55 48.60
N THR A 628 -3.23 20.71 49.43
CA THR A 628 -2.38 19.59 49.89
C THR A 628 -2.34 19.49 51.41
N THR A 629 -2.42 18.27 51.91
CA THR A 629 -2.18 17.89 53.31
C THR A 629 -1.25 16.69 53.32
N ALA A 630 -0.09 16.80 53.97
CA ALA A 630 1.02 15.85 53.83
C ALA A 630 1.40 15.55 52.36
N ASP A 631 1.12 14.34 51.87
CA ASP A 631 1.56 13.83 50.57
C ASP A 631 0.43 13.72 49.52
N ALA A 632 -0.81 14.12 49.85
CA ALA A 632 -1.96 14.05 48.94
C ALA A 632 -2.32 15.44 48.39
N ALA A 633 -2.59 15.52 47.08
CA ALA A 633 -2.93 16.75 46.38
C ALA A 633 -4.33 16.67 45.75
N HIS A 634 -5.23 17.56 46.17
CA HIS A 634 -6.62 17.60 45.74
C HIS A 634 -6.91 18.88 44.97
N GLU A 635 -7.42 18.74 43.74
CA GLU A 635 -7.73 19.89 42.87
C GLU A 635 -8.96 20.61 43.40
N ILE A 636 -8.88 21.92 43.56
CA ILE A 636 -10.00 22.76 44.00
C ILE A 636 -10.94 22.99 42.81
N VAL A 637 -12.19 22.55 42.87
CA VAL A 637 -13.18 22.74 41.80
C VAL A 637 -14.15 23.89 42.06
N SER A 638 -14.23 24.35 43.30
CA SER A 638 -15.02 25.52 43.71
C SER A 638 -14.34 26.20 44.90
N ALA A 639 -14.39 27.53 44.91
CA ALA A 639 -13.81 28.37 45.95
C ALA A 639 -14.66 29.62 46.14
N ASP A 640 -15.21 29.79 47.34
CA ASP A 640 -16.13 30.86 47.70
C ASP A 640 -15.86 31.38 49.12
N LEU A 641 -16.29 32.61 49.39
CA LEU A 641 -16.25 33.17 50.74
C LEU A 641 -17.59 32.91 51.44
N ALA A 642 -17.53 32.28 52.61
CA ALA A 642 -18.67 32.14 53.49
C ALA A 642 -19.08 33.49 54.09
N SER A 643 -20.32 33.57 54.61
CA SER A 643 -20.85 34.81 55.19
C SER A 643 -20.08 35.36 56.40
N ASN A 644 -19.32 34.50 57.07
CA ASN A 644 -18.43 34.86 58.19
C ASN A 644 -17.03 35.29 57.73
N GLY A 645 -16.73 35.23 56.42
CA GLY A 645 -15.45 35.58 55.85
C GLY A 645 -14.48 34.41 55.68
N ASP A 646 -14.87 33.17 56.03
CA ASP A 646 -14.02 31.99 55.84
C ASP A 646 -13.97 31.58 54.37
N LEU A 647 -12.86 30.99 53.95
CA LEU A 647 -12.70 30.46 52.61
C LEU A 647 -13.21 29.01 52.57
N VAL A 648 -14.22 28.75 51.74
CA VAL A 648 -14.79 27.42 51.53
C VAL A 648 -14.33 26.90 50.17
N LEU A 649 -13.69 25.74 50.19
CA LEU A 649 -13.18 25.04 49.02
C LEU A 649 -13.92 23.71 48.85
N ALA A 650 -14.21 23.34 47.62
CA ALA A 650 -14.60 21.98 47.26
C ALA A 650 -13.51 21.37 46.38
N THR A 651 -13.20 20.09 46.60
CA THR A 651 -12.16 19.37 45.86
C THR A 651 -12.73 18.37 44.86
N LEU A 652 -11.93 18.01 43.86
CA LEU A 652 -12.29 17.05 42.84
C LEU A 652 -12.46 15.66 43.44
N VAL A 653 -13.63 15.06 43.26
CA VAL A 653 -13.97 13.74 43.81
C VAL A 653 -13.03 12.63 43.30
N ALA A 654 -12.51 12.77 42.08
CA ALA A 654 -11.58 11.82 41.48
C ALA A 654 -10.23 11.73 42.22
N ASP A 655 -9.85 12.76 42.96
CA ASP A 655 -8.61 12.80 43.76
C ASP A 655 -8.76 12.05 45.10
N GLY A 656 -9.96 11.56 45.41
CA GLY A 656 -10.27 10.88 46.67
C GLY A 656 -10.60 11.82 47.82
N GLU A 657 -11.06 11.25 48.93
CA GLU A 657 -11.39 11.98 50.16
C GLU A 657 -10.12 12.56 50.78
N ILE A 658 -10.22 13.79 51.30
CA ILE A 658 -9.18 14.44 52.08
C ILE A 658 -9.16 13.79 53.47
N ILE A 659 -8.00 13.33 53.91
CA ILE A 659 -7.81 12.68 55.20
C ILE A 659 -7.12 13.68 56.14
N ASP A 660 -7.76 14.00 57.26
CA ASP A 660 -7.10 14.75 58.35
C ASP A 660 -6.10 13.84 59.06
N ASP A 661 -4.83 14.08 58.81
CA ASP A 661 -3.69 13.41 59.43
C ASP A 661 -2.97 14.29 60.47
N GLY A 662 -3.52 15.48 60.76
CA GLY A 662 -2.91 16.49 61.61
C GLY A 662 -1.77 17.28 60.97
N SER A 663 -1.57 17.17 59.65
CA SER A 663 -0.57 17.93 58.91
C SER A 663 -1.01 19.36 58.60
N ALA A 664 -0.03 20.24 58.41
CA ALA A 664 -0.27 21.57 57.86
C ALA A 664 -0.80 21.46 56.42
N PHE A 665 -1.58 22.46 55.99
CA PHE A 665 -2.06 22.53 54.62
C PHE A 665 -1.25 23.54 53.80
N VAL A 666 -1.14 23.28 52.50
CA VAL A 666 -0.56 24.22 51.52
C VAL A 666 -1.44 24.25 50.28
N ILE A 667 -1.69 25.44 49.73
CA ILE A 667 -2.35 25.61 48.44
C ILE A 667 -1.29 26.00 47.41
N TYR A 668 -1.10 25.13 46.42
CA TYR A 668 -0.15 25.35 45.32
C TYR A 668 -0.83 26.00 44.13
N ASN A 669 -0.17 26.99 43.54
CA ASN A 669 -0.67 27.60 42.31
C ASN A 669 -0.60 26.60 41.15
N LYS A 670 -1.53 26.68 40.21
CA LYS A 670 -1.59 25.79 39.06
C LYS A 670 -2.44 26.37 37.94
N PHE A 671 -1.84 26.48 36.76
CA PHE A 671 -2.50 27.07 35.58
C PHE A 671 -2.98 26.03 34.59
N PHE A 672 -2.60 24.78 34.73
CA PHE A 672 -3.04 23.70 33.87
C PHE A 672 -3.03 22.37 34.63
N GLY A 673 -3.95 21.49 34.25
CA GLY A 673 -3.99 20.13 34.77
C GLY A 673 -3.47 19.16 33.72
N VAL A 674 -2.33 18.53 33.97
CA VAL A 674 -1.82 17.43 33.13
C VAL A 674 -2.05 16.11 33.87
N SER A 675 -2.42 15.09 33.13
CA SER A 675 -2.49 13.71 33.63
C SER A 675 -1.95 12.76 32.59
N SER A 676 -1.40 11.62 33.00
CA SER A 676 -1.02 10.55 32.07
C SER A 676 -1.51 9.22 32.61
N GLY A 677 -2.27 8.47 31.80
CA GLY A 677 -2.86 7.20 32.22
C GLY A 677 -3.79 7.34 33.42
N ASP A 678 -4.58 8.42 33.46
CA ASP A 678 -5.48 8.80 34.56
C ASP A 678 -4.79 9.10 35.90
N ILE A 679 -3.45 9.21 35.92
CA ILE A 679 -2.68 9.64 37.08
C ILE A 679 -2.47 11.15 36.99
N LYS A 680 -3.02 11.88 37.96
CA LYS A 680 -2.87 13.33 38.11
C LYS A 680 -1.39 13.73 38.19
N ASP A 681 -1.06 14.82 37.51
CA ASP A 681 0.28 15.41 37.42
C ASP A 681 1.37 14.48 36.91
N LYS A 682 1.02 13.30 36.38
CA LYS A 682 1.99 12.41 35.78
C LYS A 682 2.40 12.95 34.41
N LEU A 683 3.69 13.16 34.22
CA LEU A 683 4.29 13.44 32.91
C LEU A 683 5.58 12.62 32.79
N PRO A 684 5.55 11.46 32.10
CA PRO A 684 6.72 10.62 31.90
C PRO A 684 7.80 11.34 31.07
N PRO A 685 9.10 11.11 31.32
CA PRO A 685 10.20 11.70 30.54
C PRO A 685 10.17 11.31 29.05
N SER A 686 9.46 10.23 28.71
CA SER A 686 9.25 9.79 27.33
C SER A 686 8.29 10.69 26.55
N SER A 687 7.54 11.57 27.23
CA SER A 687 6.46 12.36 26.64
C SER A 687 6.63 13.83 27.03
N SER A 688 6.12 14.74 26.20
CA SER A 688 6.16 16.16 26.48
C SER A 688 4.83 16.84 26.17
N VAL A 689 4.56 17.93 26.89
CA VAL A 689 3.44 18.83 26.62
C VAL A 689 4.03 20.22 26.46
N ARG A 690 3.75 20.86 25.34
CA ARG A 690 4.18 22.23 25.05
C ARG A 690 2.96 23.14 24.97
N ILE A 691 2.94 24.22 25.74
CA ILE A 691 1.88 25.23 25.77
C ILE A 691 2.48 26.54 25.29
N GLN A 692 1.86 27.13 24.26
CA GLN A 692 2.31 28.39 23.66
C GLN A 692 1.14 29.36 23.50
N PHE A 693 1.43 30.64 23.55
CA PHE A 693 0.45 31.72 23.43
C PHE A 693 0.83 32.65 22.28
N GLN A 694 -0.17 33.28 21.68
CA GLN A 694 0.03 34.28 20.64
C GLN A 694 -0.98 35.41 20.81
N GLY A 695 -0.52 36.64 20.62
CA GLY A 695 -1.31 37.84 20.73
C GLY A 695 -1.49 38.52 19.38
N ALA A 696 -2.56 39.33 19.27
CA ALA A 696 -2.80 40.17 18.11
C ALA A 696 -3.41 41.51 18.51
N ASP A 697 -3.12 42.53 17.71
CA ASP A 697 -3.56 43.90 17.95
C ASP A 697 -4.28 44.49 16.72
N GLY A 698 -5.58 44.28 16.63
CA GLY A 698 -6.40 44.90 15.58
C GLY A 698 -7.52 43.98 15.13
N VAL A 699 -8.55 44.55 14.50
CA VAL A 699 -9.52 43.78 13.72
C VAL A 699 -9.17 43.97 12.25
N SER A 700 -9.21 42.89 11.47
CA SER A 700 -9.04 43.00 10.03
C SER A 700 -10.10 43.95 9.44
N GLN A 701 -9.78 44.67 8.35
CA GLN A 701 -10.73 45.61 7.73
C GLN A 701 -12.01 44.93 7.19
N GLU A 702 -12.01 43.60 7.11
CA GLU A 702 -13.06 42.79 6.49
C GLU A 702 -13.78 41.84 7.48
N GLY A 703 -13.42 41.81 8.77
CA GLY A 703 -14.03 40.88 9.73
C GLY A 703 -13.73 41.15 11.21
N LEU A 704 -14.28 40.27 12.08
CA LEU A 704 -14.01 40.28 13.53
C LEU A 704 -12.72 39.52 13.90
N GLU A 705 -12.10 38.85 12.94
CA GLU A 705 -10.83 38.15 13.11
C GLU A 705 -9.66 39.14 13.24
N PRO A 706 -8.61 38.78 14.01
CA PRO A 706 -7.47 39.65 14.21
C PRO A 706 -6.71 39.93 12.90
N ASP A 707 -6.13 41.12 12.80
CA ASP A 707 -5.27 41.47 11.67
C ASP A 707 -3.97 40.65 11.70
N ALA A 708 -3.75 39.86 10.65
CA ALA A 708 -2.57 39.00 10.50
C ALA A 708 -1.25 39.79 10.54
N ALA A 709 -1.26 41.08 10.19
CA ALA A 709 -0.07 41.93 10.25
C ALA A 709 0.37 42.29 11.69
N THR A 710 -0.47 41.99 12.69
CA THR A 710 -0.28 42.41 14.08
C THR A 710 -0.02 41.24 15.03
N LEU A 711 0.12 40.04 14.46
CA LEU A 711 0.43 38.81 15.18
C LEU A 711 1.82 38.90 15.80
N THR A 712 1.91 38.58 17.08
CA THR A 712 3.21 38.24 17.71
C THR A 712 3.70 36.90 17.18
N SER A 713 4.98 36.55 17.38
CA SER A 713 5.36 35.13 17.32
C SER A 713 4.68 34.36 18.46
N TRP A 714 4.66 33.03 18.39
CA TRP A 714 4.26 32.23 19.54
C TRP A 714 5.27 32.38 20.68
N THR A 715 4.81 32.39 21.93
CA THR A 715 5.72 32.38 23.09
C THR A 715 6.66 31.17 23.01
N GLY A 716 7.93 31.39 23.35
CA GLY A 716 9.00 30.41 23.23
C GLY A 716 9.56 30.23 21.80
N GLU A 717 9.08 30.98 20.82
CA GLU A 717 9.67 31.09 19.48
C GLU A 717 10.27 32.49 19.29
N ASN A 718 11.39 32.59 18.57
CA ASN A 718 12.05 33.87 18.26
C ASN A 718 12.32 34.76 19.48
N GLY A 719 12.47 34.16 20.68
CA GLY A 719 12.66 34.88 21.94
C GLY A 719 11.41 35.59 22.47
N THR A 720 10.23 35.35 21.90
CA THR A 720 8.96 35.93 22.34
C THR A 720 8.54 35.36 23.70
N THR A 721 8.18 36.24 24.61
CA THR A 721 7.80 35.97 26.00
C THR A 721 6.36 36.41 26.27
N PHE A 722 5.86 36.19 27.48
CA PHE A 722 4.52 36.67 27.87
C PHE A 722 4.42 38.20 27.87
N ASP A 723 5.50 38.91 28.19
CA ASP A 723 5.58 40.38 28.16
C ASP A 723 5.26 40.94 26.75
N ASP A 724 5.58 40.18 25.69
CA ASP A 724 5.29 40.59 24.31
C ASP A 724 3.79 40.52 23.97
N LEU A 725 3.00 39.85 24.82
CA LEU A 725 1.53 39.78 24.74
C LEU A 725 0.85 40.94 25.46
N ASP A 726 1.59 41.76 26.21
CA ASP A 726 1.01 42.86 26.98
C ASP A 726 0.27 43.85 26.09
N GLY A 727 -0.95 44.20 26.51
CA GLY A 727 -1.82 45.11 25.78
C GLY A 727 -2.42 44.57 24.48
N LYS A 728 -2.18 43.30 24.13
CA LYS A 728 -2.84 42.65 22.99
C LYS A 728 -4.32 42.43 23.28
N ARG A 729 -5.16 42.72 22.27
CA ARG A 729 -6.62 42.61 22.40
C ARG A 729 -7.06 41.15 22.32
N PHE A 730 -6.49 40.43 21.36
CA PHE A 730 -6.83 39.03 21.12
C PHE A 730 -5.68 38.17 21.59
N ILE A 731 -6.03 37.08 22.27
CA ILE A 731 -5.10 36.04 22.66
C ILE A 731 -5.61 34.68 22.16
N ARG A 732 -4.70 33.80 21.80
CA ARG A 732 -4.98 32.39 21.60
C ARG A 732 -3.87 31.55 22.20
N TYR A 733 -4.17 30.29 22.46
CA TYR A 733 -3.19 29.33 22.91
C TYR A 733 -3.16 28.11 22.00
N ARG A 734 -2.04 27.42 22.04
CA ARG A 734 -1.79 26.15 21.36
C ARG A 734 -1.17 25.21 22.37
N VAL A 735 -1.66 23.97 22.37
CA VAL A 735 -1.04 22.88 23.13
C VAL A 735 -0.62 21.79 22.16
N SER A 736 0.65 21.40 22.23
CA SER A 736 1.20 20.28 21.49
C SER A 736 1.55 19.17 22.46
N PHE A 737 1.03 17.97 22.23
CA PHE A 737 1.39 16.76 22.96
C PHE A 737 2.34 15.96 22.08
N ASP A 738 3.49 15.59 22.63
CA ASP A 738 4.38 14.63 22.00
C ASP A 738 4.41 13.40 22.90
N ILE A 739 3.85 12.30 22.41
CA ILE A 739 3.94 11.07 23.17
C ILE A 739 5.37 10.54 23.14
N ASP A 740 6.15 10.76 22.07
CA ASP A 740 7.51 10.22 21.85
C ASP A 740 8.60 11.30 21.84
N ALA A 741 8.66 12.07 22.93
CA ALA A 741 9.61 13.18 23.06
C ALA A 741 11.09 12.72 23.03
N LEU A 742 11.37 11.43 23.26
CA LEU A 742 12.72 10.86 23.20
C LEU A 742 13.00 10.11 21.89
N SER A 743 12.02 9.99 20.98
CA SER A 743 12.12 9.21 19.75
C SER A 743 12.56 7.75 19.98
N GLN A 744 12.05 7.11 21.03
CA GLN A 744 12.43 5.75 21.43
C GLN A 744 11.36 4.71 21.06
N GLY A 745 10.23 5.13 20.50
CA GLY A 745 9.15 4.27 20.04
C GLY A 745 8.38 3.55 21.18
N GLY A 746 8.88 3.48 22.41
CA GLY A 746 8.31 2.66 23.50
C GLY A 746 7.10 3.27 24.22
N PHE A 747 5.88 3.02 23.73
CA PHE A 747 4.64 3.45 24.40
C PHE A 747 4.04 2.38 25.32
N ASN A 748 4.01 2.66 26.62
CA ASN A 748 3.02 2.06 27.52
C ASN A 748 1.75 2.93 27.51
N GLY A 749 0.56 2.33 27.61
CA GLY A 749 -0.73 3.08 27.60
C GLY A 749 -0.85 4.16 28.67
N LEU A 750 -0.01 4.11 29.72
CA LEU A 750 0.10 5.11 30.79
C LEU A 750 0.90 6.37 30.39
N SER A 751 1.51 6.41 29.20
CA SER A 751 2.31 7.55 28.72
C SER A 751 1.55 8.47 27.77
N ARG A 752 0.22 8.44 27.78
CA ARG A 752 -0.60 9.38 26.98
C ARG A 752 -0.95 10.59 27.84
N PRO A 753 -0.25 11.73 27.69
CA PRO A 753 -0.60 12.94 28.40
C PRO A 753 -1.95 13.46 27.92
N ALA A 754 -2.76 13.91 28.87
CA ALA A 754 -4.02 14.58 28.67
C ALA A 754 -4.00 15.91 29.43
N LEU A 755 -4.66 16.91 28.87
CA LEU A 755 -4.86 18.21 29.50
C LEU A 755 -6.30 18.31 30.00
N GLY A 756 -6.49 18.44 31.30
CA GLY A 756 -7.81 18.60 31.92
C GLY A 756 -8.35 20.03 31.79
N TYR A 757 -7.49 21.02 32.02
CA TYR A 757 -7.83 22.44 31.90
C TYR A 757 -6.58 23.28 31.62
N ILE A 758 -6.81 24.50 31.13
CA ILE A 758 -5.83 25.58 31.05
C ILE A 758 -6.47 26.86 31.56
N LYS A 759 -5.73 27.62 32.36
CA LYS A 759 -6.07 28.94 32.87
C LYS A 759 -5.12 29.93 32.25
N ILE A 760 -5.66 31.02 31.75
CA ILE A 760 -4.88 32.12 31.19
C ILE A 760 -4.95 33.25 32.22
N PRO A 761 -3.95 33.39 33.11
CA PRO A 761 -3.92 34.47 34.07
C PRO A 761 -3.51 35.76 33.36
N TYR A 762 -4.12 36.86 33.77
CA TYR A 762 -3.70 38.20 33.37
C TYR A 762 -4.16 39.22 34.42
N ALA A 763 -3.41 40.30 34.56
CA ALA A 763 -3.75 41.44 35.40
C ALA A 763 -4.33 42.59 34.55
N TRP A 764 -4.78 43.66 35.22
CA TRP A 764 -5.39 44.84 34.61
C TRP A 764 -4.66 46.12 35.01
#